data_AF-A0A1R0XB63-F1
#
_entry.id   AF-A0A1R0XB63-F1
#
_cell.length_a   1.000
_cell.length_b   1.000
_cell.length_c   1.000
_cell.angle_alpha   90.00
_cell.angle_beta   90.00
_cell.angle_gamma   90.00
#
_symmetry.space_group_name_H-M   'P 1'
#
loop_
_entity.id
_entity.type
_entity.pdbx_description
1 polymer ?
#
loop_
_entity_poly.entity_id
_entity_poly.type
_entity_poly.pdbx_seq_one_letter_code
_entity_poly.pdbx_strand_id
1 'polypeptide(L)'
;MKIRLKLSLVMIGVTLLCISVMGIFTYLKSTQAIVNLTENSMKQVNTNKAQTISAMIAKEQRSTELIASRSEIVDLLLQAGNGGVSKGDKLQNEVNASLQSIVEEAGNLEHILVSDMKGISVADSDTKLIGTDFSERDYTKRVMETAEPVISETLKSKSTGAYVVAFVQPVKSNGKMIGFIASAVSADSMIKYLADTKVVNTTSSYAYLLDENGNKLYYPDKTQIGQPIENTQIAAVMERVKSGEKVADGLLNNTYNGVEKKSTYTVLPETHWLLVLTADLDEIVKPVTDMRNFNLFLGVGSLIIALLIALYFAKKISSPIVKLTDMINKTAELNLTHDSEYEYLTKNKDETGTIAKAMFRTRATLREMAGSLITISSKVLENAETLEKLSIDVRENAHDNSATTQQLSAGMEETAASTEEMTAAITEIDNNVSGITNNVKEGAAVSRQISERALTLQDEATESTTNAKQIYESVRIDMEKAIEQSSAIAEINVLTDTILSIASQTNLLALNAAIEAARAGEAGKGFAVVAGEIRKLAEKSSKIAAGIQGVVTGVYSSVESMKENSEALLSFIDQNVLADYERLTEVSQQYNSDAATVNTLLKQFESAADHLSMAISSINIAVNEVAATVNEGAIGIQDIAVKTADIVEKTFLEVTMADENTQSAKELQGLVDKFKI
;
A
#
# COMPACT_ATOMS: atom_id res chain seq x y z
N MET A 1 32.04 13.25 15.41
CA MET A 1 32.12 13.20 16.90
C MET A 1 30.87 12.52 17.45
N LYS A 2 30.99 11.40 18.18
CA LYS A 2 29.84 10.64 18.71
C LYS A 2 28.95 11.55 19.57
N ILE A 3 27.63 11.40 19.51
CA ILE A 3 26.65 12.18 20.32
C ILE A 3 27.08 12.25 21.79
N ARG A 4 27.60 11.14 22.33
CA ARG A 4 28.19 11.06 23.68
C ARG A 4 29.19 12.17 23.98
N LEU A 5 30.14 12.41 23.09
CA LEU A 5 31.21 13.38 23.32
C LEU A 5 30.71 14.83 23.17
N LYS A 6 29.73 15.09 22.28
CA LYS A 6 29.09 16.40 22.15
C LYS A 6 28.33 16.80 23.42
N LEU A 7 27.49 15.90 23.95
CA LEU A 7 26.71 16.19 25.16
C LEU A 7 27.60 16.42 26.39
N SER A 8 28.64 15.59 26.57
CA SER A 8 29.54 15.72 27.71
C SER A 8 30.36 17.01 27.67
N LEU A 9 30.85 17.43 26.50
CA LEU A 9 31.62 18.68 26.37
C LEU A 9 30.77 19.92 26.65
N VAL A 10 29.52 19.95 26.20
CA VAL A 10 28.61 21.07 26.46
C VAL A 10 28.28 21.18 27.94
N MET A 11 27.97 20.07 28.62
CA MET A 11 27.69 20.10 30.07
C MET A 11 28.91 20.55 30.89
N ILE A 12 30.10 20.02 30.60
CA ILE A 12 31.33 20.42 31.31
C ILE A 12 31.65 21.90 31.07
N GLY A 13 31.48 22.39 29.84
CA GLY A 13 31.70 23.80 29.49
C GLY A 13 30.78 24.76 30.27
N VAL A 14 29.50 24.42 30.38
CA VAL A 14 28.52 25.22 31.16
C VAL A 14 28.88 25.19 32.66
N THR A 15 29.24 24.02 33.21
CA THR A 15 29.61 23.91 34.64
C THR A 15 30.86 24.72 34.97
N LEU A 16 31.90 24.66 34.13
CA LEU A 16 33.13 25.44 34.31
C LEU A 16 32.84 26.94 34.32
N LEU A 17 32.05 27.43 33.36
CA LEU A 17 31.70 28.85 33.26
C LEU A 17 30.99 29.34 34.53
N CYS A 18 30.01 28.59 35.05
CA CYS A 18 29.29 28.97 36.26
C CYS A 18 30.20 29.03 37.50
N ILE A 19 31.08 28.04 37.69
CA ILE A 19 31.99 27.98 38.84
C ILE A 19 33.00 29.14 38.80
N SER A 20 33.58 29.44 37.64
CA SER A 20 34.55 30.52 37.49
C SER A 20 33.94 31.90 37.79
N VAL A 21 32.74 32.18 37.25
CA VAL A 21 32.05 33.46 37.49
C VAL A 21 31.70 33.62 38.97
N MET A 22 31.15 32.59 39.60
CA MET A 22 30.77 32.61 41.01
C MET A 22 31.99 32.77 41.93
N GLY A 23 33.07 32.01 41.67
CA GLY A 23 34.29 32.04 42.48
C GLY A 23 35.00 33.39 42.46
N ILE A 24 35.12 34.02 41.28
CA ILE A 24 35.70 35.36 41.14
C ILE A 24 34.85 36.40 41.88
N PHE A 25 33.53 36.36 41.69
CA PHE A 25 32.62 37.29 42.36
C PHE A 25 32.71 37.20 43.89
N THR A 26 32.69 35.97 44.43
CA THR A 26 32.77 35.73 45.87
C THR A 26 34.10 36.20 46.47
N TYR A 27 35.23 35.95 45.81
CA TYR A 27 36.55 36.39 46.28
C TYR A 27 36.65 37.92 46.39
N LEU A 28 36.23 38.64 45.34
CA LEU A 28 36.29 40.11 45.30
C LEU A 28 35.39 40.72 46.38
N LYS A 29 34.15 40.23 46.51
CA LYS A 29 33.21 40.74 47.52
C LYS A 29 33.66 40.47 48.95
N SER A 30 34.15 39.27 49.25
CA SER A 30 34.59 38.91 50.61
C SER A 30 35.84 39.66 51.05
N THR A 31 36.80 39.88 50.15
CA THR A 31 38.00 40.68 50.44
C THR A 31 37.62 42.09 50.86
N GLN A 32 36.79 42.76 50.04
CA GLN A 32 36.35 44.12 50.33
C GLN A 32 35.55 44.21 51.63
N ALA A 33 34.67 43.24 51.88
CA ALA A 33 33.83 43.23 53.08
C ALA A 33 34.64 43.07 54.37
N ILE A 34 35.61 42.14 54.39
CA ILE A 34 36.43 41.88 55.58
C ILE A 34 37.36 43.06 55.88
N VAL A 35 38.02 43.62 54.87
CA VAL A 35 38.90 44.78 55.08
C VAL A 35 38.10 45.98 55.61
N ASN A 36 36.95 46.29 55.01
CA ASN A 36 36.10 47.40 55.46
C ASN A 36 35.57 47.18 56.90
N LEU A 37 35.18 45.95 57.24
CA LEU A 37 34.69 45.61 58.58
C LEU A 37 35.81 45.78 59.63
N THR A 38 37.00 45.27 59.32
CA THR A 38 38.16 45.39 60.20
C THR A 38 38.58 46.84 60.37
N GLU A 39 38.62 47.65 59.31
CA GLU A 39 38.91 49.08 59.39
C GLU A 39 37.97 49.84 60.33
N ASN A 40 36.66 49.56 60.23
CA ASN A 40 35.66 50.17 61.11
C ASN A 40 35.81 49.71 62.57
N SER A 41 36.09 48.42 62.78
CA SER A 41 36.33 47.88 64.12
C SER A 41 37.59 48.47 64.75
N MET A 42 38.68 48.58 63.99
CA MET A 42 39.93 49.21 64.44
C MET A 42 39.69 50.64 64.90
N LYS A 43 39.03 51.47 64.07
CA LYS A 43 38.65 52.83 64.43
C LYS A 43 37.86 52.87 65.74
N GLN A 44 36.80 52.07 65.84
CA GLN A 44 35.95 52.04 67.03
C GLN A 44 36.72 51.63 68.30
N VAL A 45 37.55 50.60 68.22
CA VAL A 45 38.39 50.16 69.36
C VAL A 45 39.36 51.26 69.75
N ASN A 46 40.03 51.88 68.78
CA ASN A 46 41.00 52.94 69.05
C ASN A 46 40.34 54.19 69.67
N THR A 47 39.18 54.62 69.14
CA THR A 47 38.40 55.73 69.73
C THR A 47 37.94 55.40 71.16
N ASN A 48 37.44 54.19 71.42
CA ASN A 48 37.00 53.78 72.76
C ASN A 48 38.18 53.76 73.76
N LYS A 49 39.35 53.28 73.34
CA LYS A 49 40.55 53.28 74.17
C LYS A 49 41.10 54.68 74.36
N ALA A 50 41.05 55.55 73.35
CA ALA A 50 41.41 56.96 73.50
C ALA A 50 40.51 57.67 74.51
N GLN A 51 39.19 57.44 74.47
CA GLN A 51 38.26 57.95 75.48
C GLN A 51 38.58 57.44 76.89
N THR A 52 38.99 56.17 77.01
CA THR A 52 39.42 55.59 78.29
C THR A 52 40.67 56.29 78.84
N ILE A 53 41.65 56.57 77.98
CA ILE A 53 42.85 57.31 78.36
C ILE A 53 42.52 58.77 78.70
N SER A 54 41.67 59.45 77.92
CA SER A 54 41.20 60.81 78.24
C SER A 54 40.48 60.87 79.59
N ALA A 55 39.63 59.89 79.90
CA ALA A 55 38.95 59.81 81.20
C ALA A 55 39.95 59.57 82.35
N MET A 56 41.00 58.78 82.10
CA MET A 56 42.06 58.59 83.09
C MET A 56 42.87 59.88 83.30
N ILE A 57 43.26 60.58 82.24
CA ILE A 57 43.94 61.88 82.32
C ILE A 57 43.11 62.86 83.16
N ALA A 58 41.81 62.98 82.87
CA ALA A 58 40.90 63.84 83.63
C ALA A 58 40.77 63.42 85.10
N LYS A 59 40.74 62.11 85.38
CA LYS A 59 40.76 61.57 86.75
C LYS A 59 42.02 62.00 87.49
N GLU A 60 43.20 61.84 86.89
CA GLU A 60 44.48 62.16 87.54
C GLU A 60 44.67 63.67 87.73
N GLN A 61 44.26 64.48 86.74
CA GLN A 61 44.24 65.95 86.87
C GLN A 61 43.35 66.39 88.03
N ARG A 62 42.13 65.86 88.11
CA ARG A 62 41.16 66.19 89.16
C ARG A 62 41.58 65.67 90.53
N SER A 63 42.16 64.47 90.59
CA SER A 63 42.71 63.92 91.83
C SER A 63 43.83 64.82 92.36
N THR A 64 44.76 65.22 91.49
CA THR A 64 45.85 66.13 91.85
C THR A 64 45.34 67.51 92.28
N GLU A 65 44.29 68.03 91.63
CA GLU A 65 43.65 69.29 91.99
C GLU A 65 43.01 69.24 93.38
N LEU A 66 42.29 68.16 93.69
CA LEU A 66 41.69 67.96 95.02
C LEU A 66 42.75 67.92 96.11
N ILE A 67 43.90 67.28 95.84
CA ILE A 67 45.01 67.24 96.79
C ILE A 67 45.59 68.66 96.96
N ALA A 68 45.83 69.39 95.87
CA ALA A 68 46.31 70.77 95.90
C ALA A 68 45.41 71.71 96.74
N SER A 69 44.11 71.42 96.82
CA SER A 69 43.12 72.23 97.55
C SER A 69 43.03 71.93 99.05
N ARG A 70 43.74 70.92 99.57
CA ARG A 70 43.70 70.57 100.99
C ARG A 70 44.31 71.68 101.85
N SER A 71 43.64 72.04 102.95
CA SER A 71 44.09 73.10 103.86
C SER A 71 45.49 72.84 104.40
N GLU A 72 45.83 71.59 104.73
CA GLU A 72 47.16 71.26 105.27
C GLU A 72 48.29 71.56 104.27
N ILE A 73 48.03 71.42 102.96
CA ILE A 73 49.00 71.71 101.90
C ILE A 73 49.17 73.21 101.72
N VAL A 74 48.06 73.97 101.74
CA VAL A 74 48.09 75.43 101.67
C VAL A 74 48.84 76.01 102.88
N ASP A 75 48.52 75.52 104.08
CA ASP A 75 49.15 75.97 105.33
C ASP A 75 50.65 75.64 105.34
N LEU A 76 51.03 74.44 104.89
CA LEU A 76 52.43 74.04 104.77
C LEU A 76 53.20 74.97 103.82
N LEU A 77 52.62 75.30 102.66
CA LEU A 77 53.27 76.20 101.70
C LEU A 77 53.37 77.63 102.20
N LEU A 78 52.37 78.14 102.93
CA LEU A 78 52.43 79.46 103.57
C LEU A 78 53.50 79.50 104.67
N GLN A 79 53.61 78.45 105.49
CA GLN A 79 54.65 78.33 106.51
C GLN A 79 56.04 78.23 105.88
N ALA A 80 56.19 77.47 104.79
CA ALA A 80 57.45 77.33 104.06
C ALA A 80 57.87 78.66 103.42
N GLY A 81 56.94 79.39 102.82
CA GLY A 81 57.19 80.71 102.22
C GLY A 81 57.67 81.77 103.22
N ASN A 82 57.26 81.64 104.49
CA ASN A 82 57.71 82.50 105.60
C ASN A 82 59.01 82.01 106.28
N GLY A 83 59.67 80.98 105.74
CA GLY A 83 60.89 80.39 106.29
C GLY A 83 60.69 79.54 107.55
N GLY A 84 59.44 79.18 107.87
CA GLY A 84 59.04 78.55 109.13
C GLY A 84 58.92 77.03 109.10
N VAL A 85 59.24 76.35 107.99
CA VAL A 85 59.23 74.87 107.91
C VAL A 85 60.67 74.37 107.88
N SER A 86 61.11 73.78 108.98
CA SER A 86 62.35 73.00 109.05
C SER A 86 62.05 71.51 108.85
N LYS A 87 62.95 70.77 108.20
CA LYS A 87 62.79 69.33 107.93
C LYS A 87 62.44 68.56 109.22
N GLY A 88 61.30 67.87 109.22
CA GLY A 88 60.75 67.18 110.39
C GLY A 88 59.69 67.97 111.18
N ASP A 89 59.21 69.12 110.67
CA ASP A 89 58.08 69.86 111.23
C ASP A 89 56.82 68.97 111.34
N LYS A 90 56.00 69.21 112.37
CA LYS A 90 54.81 68.41 112.64
C LYS A 90 53.83 68.45 111.46
N LEU A 91 53.58 69.62 110.88
CA LEU A 91 52.68 69.77 109.73
C LEU A 91 53.25 69.11 108.46
N GLN A 92 54.58 69.22 108.25
CA GLN A 92 55.26 68.55 107.14
C GLN A 92 55.13 67.02 107.25
N ASN A 93 55.30 66.44 108.45
CA ASN A 93 55.17 65.00 108.65
C ASN A 93 53.72 64.51 108.46
N GLU A 94 52.72 65.27 108.91
CA GLU A 94 51.30 64.96 108.69
C GLU A 94 50.95 64.99 107.18
N VAL A 95 51.43 65.99 106.45
CA VAL A 95 51.25 66.07 104.98
C VAL A 95 51.97 64.91 104.29
N ASN A 96 53.23 64.61 104.63
CA ASN A 96 53.97 63.49 104.03
C ASN A 96 53.23 62.15 104.21
N ALA A 97 52.74 61.85 105.41
CA ALA A 97 52.00 60.62 105.70
C ALA A 97 50.68 60.56 104.92
N SER A 98 49.99 61.68 104.79
CA SER A 98 48.77 61.81 103.97
C SER A 98 49.06 61.53 102.49
N LEU A 99 50.14 62.11 101.95
CA LEU A 99 50.58 61.86 100.58
C LEU A 99 51.00 60.40 100.35
N GLN A 100 51.69 59.78 101.31
CA GLN A 100 52.03 58.34 101.26
C GLN A 100 50.79 57.46 101.15
N SER A 101 49.78 57.69 102.00
CA SER A 101 48.52 56.94 101.96
C SER A 101 47.82 57.07 100.61
N ILE A 102 47.81 58.27 100.01
CA ILE A 102 47.21 58.50 98.70
C ILE A 102 47.95 57.73 97.61
N VAL A 103 49.29 57.72 97.64
CA VAL A 103 50.11 56.97 96.67
C VAL A 103 49.85 55.47 96.77
N GLU A 104 49.80 54.92 97.99
CA GLU A 104 49.52 53.51 98.24
C GLU A 104 48.11 53.11 97.76
N GLU A 105 47.08 53.93 98.02
CA GLU A 105 45.70 53.66 97.60
C GLU A 105 45.49 53.80 96.08
N ALA A 106 46.17 54.75 95.44
CA ALA A 106 45.99 55.02 94.02
C ALA A 106 46.54 53.87 93.14
N GLY A 107 47.66 53.28 93.54
CA GLY A 107 48.30 52.14 92.87
C GLY A 107 48.87 52.43 91.47
N ASN A 108 48.68 53.64 90.94
CA ASN A 108 49.25 54.13 89.68
C ASN A 108 50.26 55.26 89.87
N LEU A 109 50.37 55.80 91.08
CA LEU A 109 51.29 56.88 91.42
C LEU A 109 52.61 56.31 91.95
N GLU A 110 53.71 56.95 91.59
CA GLU A 110 55.02 56.66 92.14
C GLU A 110 55.28 57.47 93.41
N HIS A 111 55.10 58.79 93.32
CA HIS A 111 55.13 59.70 94.45
C HIS A 111 54.32 60.97 94.13
N ILE A 112 53.96 61.70 95.17
CA ILE A 112 53.37 63.04 95.09
C ILE A 112 54.27 63.98 95.88
N LEU A 113 54.65 65.09 95.24
CA LEU A 113 55.48 66.13 95.83
C LEU A 113 54.72 67.44 95.94
N VAL A 114 54.97 68.19 97.01
CA VAL A 114 54.55 69.57 97.22
C VAL A 114 55.81 70.43 97.16
N SER A 115 55.83 71.39 96.24
CA SER A 115 56.98 72.26 95.99
C SER A 115 56.65 73.72 96.27
N ASP A 116 57.63 74.44 96.83
CA ASP A 116 57.56 75.89 96.98
C ASP A 116 57.74 76.63 95.63
N MET A 117 57.67 77.97 95.69
CA MET A 117 57.89 78.85 94.53
C MET A 117 59.33 78.87 94.01
N LYS A 118 60.28 78.20 94.66
CA LYS A 118 61.66 78.01 94.18
C LYS A 118 61.86 76.68 93.47
N GLY A 119 60.85 75.80 93.49
CA GLY A 119 60.93 74.47 92.90
C GLY A 119 61.52 73.44 93.85
N ILE A 120 61.65 73.76 95.15
CA ILE A 120 62.17 72.87 96.16
C ILE A 120 61.02 72.09 96.80
N SER A 121 61.16 70.76 96.86
CA SER A 121 60.17 69.89 97.51
C SER A 121 60.13 70.17 99.02
N VAL A 122 59.01 70.70 99.49
CA VAL A 122 58.74 70.99 100.90
C VAL A 122 58.00 69.85 101.60
N ALA A 123 57.31 68.99 100.86
CA ALA A 123 56.76 67.73 101.35
C ALA A 123 56.70 66.73 100.21
N ASP A 124 56.85 65.46 100.52
CA ASP A 124 56.83 64.39 99.53
C ASP A 124 56.40 63.09 100.20
N SER A 125 55.59 62.32 99.48
CA SER A 125 55.32 60.93 99.85
C SER A 125 56.61 60.09 99.94
N ASP A 126 57.60 60.33 99.09
CA ASP A 126 58.95 59.80 99.27
C ASP A 126 59.78 60.81 100.09
N THR A 127 59.76 60.65 101.41
CA THR A 127 60.40 61.59 102.35
C THR A 127 61.91 61.79 102.11
N LYS A 128 62.57 60.92 101.33
CA LYS A 128 63.96 61.11 100.91
C LYS A 128 64.13 62.29 99.97
N LEU A 129 63.10 62.64 99.20
CA LEU A 129 63.12 63.72 98.22
C LEU A 129 62.84 65.11 98.81
N ILE A 130 62.48 65.20 100.10
CA ILE A 130 62.27 66.49 100.76
C ILE A 130 63.57 67.31 100.75
N GLY A 131 63.50 68.52 100.18
CA GLY A 131 64.61 69.41 99.92
C GLY A 131 65.25 69.26 98.53
N THR A 132 64.77 68.33 97.71
CA THR A 132 65.27 68.15 96.34
C THR A 132 64.77 69.26 95.43
N ASP A 133 65.64 69.72 94.54
CA ASP A 133 65.35 70.75 93.54
C ASP A 133 64.72 70.15 92.28
N PHE A 134 63.52 70.61 91.95
CA PHE A 134 62.76 70.27 90.75
C PHE A 134 62.64 71.45 89.76
N SER A 135 63.26 72.61 90.03
CA SER A 135 63.20 73.81 89.18
C SER A 135 63.61 73.59 87.72
N GLU A 136 64.52 72.65 87.46
CA GLU A 136 64.97 72.33 86.10
C GLU A 136 63.94 71.57 85.25
N ARG A 137 62.90 71.02 85.85
CA ARG A 137 61.86 70.27 85.14
C ARG A 137 61.02 71.21 84.29
N ASP A 138 60.72 70.80 83.07
CA ASP A 138 59.90 71.59 82.14
C ASP A 138 58.51 71.89 82.73
N TYR A 139 57.88 70.89 83.35
CA TYR A 139 56.60 71.08 84.04
C TYR A 139 56.66 72.11 85.17
N THR A 140 57.81 72.25 85.85
CA THR A 140 57.99 73.23 86.93
C THR A 140 58.11 74.64 86.37
N LYS A 141 58.87 74.81 85.29
CA LYS A 141 58.97 76.09 84.56
C LYS A 141 57.60 76.52 84.05
N ARG A 142 56.88 75.61 83.38
CA ARG A 142 55.54 75.85 82.83
C ARG A 142 54.49 76.19 83.89
N VAL A 143 54.42 75.46 85.00
CA VAL A 143 53.41 75.74 86.04
C VAL A 143 53.70 77.07 86.74
N MET A 144 54.96 77.43 86.96
CA MET A 144 55.33 78.70 87.57
C MET A 144 55.08 79.90 86.65
N GLU A 145 55.31 79.75 85.35
CA GLU A 145 55.08 80.80 84.35
C GLU A 145 53.59 81.04 84.10
N THR A 146 52.81 79.96 83.98
CA THR A 146 51.39 80.05 83.60
C THR A 146 50.45 80.16 84.78
N ALA A 147 50.85 79.65 85.95
CA ALA A 147 49.97 79.40 87.09
C ALA A 147 48.71 78.58 86.73
N GLU A 148 48.83 77.71 85.73
CA GLU A 148 47.80 76.80 85.22
C GLU A 148 48.24 75.33 85.37
N PRO A 149 47.30 74.36 85.34
CA PRO A 149 47.64 72.94 85.38
C PRO A 149 48.56 72.53 84.23
N VAL A 150 49.54 71.66 84.51
CA VAL A 150 50.49 71.16 83.49
C VAL A 150 50.58 69.65 83.56
N ILE A 151 50.67 69.00 82.40
CA ILE A 151 51.03 67.59 82.26
C ILE A 151 52.40 67.54 81.58
N SER A 152 53.34 66.79 82.15
CA SER A 152 54.68 66.67 81.57
C SER A 152 54.74 65.72 80.38
N GLU A 153 55.83 65.81 79.65
CA GLU A 153 56.32 64.75 78.78
C GLU A 153 56.66 63.48 79.57
N THR A 154 56.91 62.37 78.85
CA THR A 154 57.39 61.13 79.47
C THR A 154 58.81 61.36 79.97
N LEU A 155 59.00 61.32 81.29
CA LEU A 155 60.29 61.62 81.93
C LEU A 155 60.71 60.53 82.90
N LYS A 156 62.01 60.40 83.18
CA LYS A 156 62.51 59.53 84.25
C LYS A 156 62.31 60.19 85.61
N SER A 157 61.64 59.50 86.52
CA SER A 157 61.44 59.94 87.90
C SER A 157 62.76 60.07 88.66
N LYS A 158 62.86 61.09 89.52
CA LYS A 158 64.00 61.25 90.45
C LYS A 158 63.92 60.32 91.67
N SER A 159 62.74 59.74 91.97
CA SER A 159 62.58 58.79 93.09
C SER A 159 63.08 57.39 92.67
N THR A 160 62.46 56.77 91.67
CA THR A 160 62.76 55.37 91.29
C THR A 160 63.53 55.19 89.98
N GLY A 161 63.61 56.22 89.14
CA GLY A 161 64.14 56.12 87.77
C GLY A 161 63.16 55.51 86.75
N ALA A 162 61.95 55.13 87.17
CA ALA A 162 60.88 54.70 86.27
C ALA A 162 60.41 55.85 85.37
N TYR A 163 59.83 55.51 84.22
CA TYR A 163 59.19 56.50 83.36
C TYR A 163 57.83 56.89 83.93
N VAL A 164 57.63 58.20 84.10
CA VAL A 164 56.42 58.79 84.66
C VAL A 164 55.96 59.96 83.81
N VAL A 165 54.70 60.32 84.01
CA VAL A 165 54.11 61.59 83.60
C VAL A 165 53.71 62.34 84.86
N ALA A 166 54.21 63.55 85.02
CA ALA A 166 53.86 64.40 86.15
C ALA A 166 52.58 65.19 85.83
N PHE A 167 51.57 65.01 86.66
CA PHE A 167 50.36 65.84 86.68
C PHE A 167 50.57 66.92 87.72
N VAL A 168 50.57 68.18 87.30
CA VAL A 168 51.01 69.30 88.12
C VAL A 168 49.88 70.30 88.29
N GLN A 169 49.60 70.66 89.53
CA GLN A 169 48.56 71.63 89.88
C GLN A 169 49.11 72.76 90.75
N PRO A 170 48.89 74.03 90.38
CA PRO A 170 49.30 75.17 91.19
C PRO A 170 48.46 75.25 92.47
N VAL A 171 49.12 75.45 93.61
CA VAL A 171 48.45 75.72 94.89
C VAL A 171 48.34 77.23 95.05
N LYS A 172 47.11 77.72 95.20
CA LYS A 172 46.81 79.17 95.27
C LYS A 172 46.23 79.54 96.64
N SER A 173 46.68 80.67 97.20
CA SER A 173 46.08 81.31 98.37
C SER A 173 45.75 82.77 98.04
N ASN A 174 44.52 83.20 98.33
CA ASN A 174 43.99 84.52 97.95
C ASN A 174 44.22 84.88 96.46
N GLY A 175 44.08 83.89 95.58
CA GLY A 175 44.25 84.05 94.12
C GLY A 175 45.70 84.11 93.63
N LYS A 176 46.71 84.07 94.52
CA LYS A 176 48.14 84.02 94.14
C LYS A 176 48.69 82.62 94.35
N MET A 177 49.49 82.14 93.40
CA MET A 177 50.21 80.87 93.51
C MET A 177 51.28 80.98 94.62
N ILE A 178 51.30 79.99 95.50
CA ILE A 178 52.24 79.91 96.63
C ILE A 178 53.15 78.66 96.56
N GLY A 179 52.88 77.79 95.58
CA GLY A 179 53.62 76.57 95.29
C GLY A 179 52.83 75.72 94.31
N PHE A 180 53.24 74.48 94.12
CA PHE A 180 52.50 73.51 93.32
C PHE A 180 52.60 72.11 93.92
N ILE A 181 51.67 71.26 93.52
CA ILE A 181 51.77 69.82 93.75
C ILE A 181 52.03 69.12 92.41
N ALA A 182 52.84 68.07 92.42
CA ALA A 182 53.01 67.21 91.26
C ALA A 182 52.82 65.74 91.66
N SER A 183 51.88 65.08 90.99
CA SER A 183 51.64 63.64 91.09
C SER A 183 52.39 62.94 89.96
N ALA A 184 53.37 62.10 90.29
CA ALA A 184 54.09 61.31 89.30
C ALA A 184 53.31 60.02 88.98
N VAL A 185 52.58 60.00 87.86
CA VAL A 185 51.85 58.81 87.38
C VAL A 185 52.80 57.91 86.62
N SER A 186 52.88 56.63 86.99
CA SER A 186 53.73 55.65 86.32
C SER A 186 53.25 55.36 84.90
N ALA A 187 54.17 55.39 83.92
CA ALA A 187 53.88 54.99 82.55
C ALA A 187 53.41 53.53 82.46
N ASP A 188 53.86 52.67 83.38
CA ASP A 188 53.42 51.28 83.48
C ASP A 188 51.93 51.16 83.80
N SER A 189 51.30 52.18 84.41
CA SER A 189 49.86 52.17 84.67
C SER A 189 49.02 52.15 83.38
N MET A 190 49.58 52.60 82.25
CA MET A 190 48.91 52.53 80.94
C MET A 190 48.66 51.10 80.47
N ILE A 191 49.46 50.12 80.93
CA ILE A 191 49.31 48.69 80.62
C ILE A 191 47.90 48.22 80.97
N LYS A 192 47.36 48.66 82.11
CA LYS A 192 46.03 48.28 82.58
C LYS A 192 44.92 48.65 81.59
N TYR A 193 45.13 49.71 80.81
CA TYR A 193 44.14 50.24 79.88
C TYR A 193 44.35 49.78 78.44
N LEU A 194 45.60 49.50 78.05
CA LEU A 194 45.97 49.31 76.64
C LEU A 194 46.49 47.91 76.29
N ALA A 195 46.91 47.07 77.25
CA ALA A 195 47.52 45.77 76.97
C ALA A 195 46.57 44.75 76.32
N ASP A 196 45.29 44.81 76.65
CA ASP A 196 44.24 43.95 76.09
C ASP A 196 43.69 44.46 74.74
N THR A 197 44.22 45.57 74.22
CA THR A 197 43.73 46.15 72.97
C THR A 197 44.14 45.27 71.79
N LYS A 198 43.15 44.55 71.26
CA LYS A 198 43.30 43.68 70.10
C LYS A 198 42.29 44.02 69.03
N VAL A 199 42.70 43.84 67.78
CA VAL A 199 41.83 43.84 66.61
C VAL A 199 41.32 42.41 66.41
N VAL A 200 40.02 42.27 66.12
CA VAL A 200 39.35 40.97 65.99
C VAL A 200 40.09 40.08 64.99
N ASN A 201 40.34 38.82 65.39
CA ASN A 201 41.05 37.80 64.59
C ASN A 201 42.49 38.15 64.18
N THR A 202 43.15 39.07 64.89
CA THR A 202 44.57 39.39 64.64
C THR A 202 45.37 39.29 65.93
N THR A 203 46.18 38.24 66.03
CA THR A 203 47.07 38.00 67.18
C THR A 203 48.20 39.02 67.27
N SER A 204 48.67 39.46 66.09
CA SER A 204 49.73 40.46 65.89
C SER A 204 49.35 41.88 66.30
N SER A 205 48.07 42.14 66.57
CA SER A 205 47.61 43.50 66.86
C SER A 205 48.06 44.02 68.22
N TYR A 206 48.33 45.32 68.30
CA TYR A 206 48.63 45.99 69.56
C TYR A 206 48.41 47.49 69.48
N ALA A 207 48.13 48.11 70.63
CA ALA A 207 48.10 49.54 70.78
C ALA A 207 49.40 50.07 71.39
N TYR A 208 49.73 51.33 71.10
CA TYR A 208 50.78 52.09 71.76
C TYR A 208 50.40 53.57 71.84
N LEU A 209 50.90 54.28 72.84
CA LEU A 209 50.58 55.67 73.12
C LEU A 209 51.85 56.51 73.02
N LEU A 210 51.78 57.62 72.30
CA LEU A 210 52.87 58.58 72.16
C LEU A 210 52.54 59.86 72.92
N ASP A 211 53.54 60.44 73.60
CA ASP A 211 53.41 61.75 74.22
C ASP A 211 53.49 62.90 73.19
N GLU A 212 53.35 64.15 73.65
CA GLU A 212 53.40 65.34 72.79
C GLU A 212 54.70 65.47 71.97
N ASN A 213 55.79 64.85 72.44
CA ASN A 213 57.08 64.85 71.76
C ASN A 213 57.27 63.67 70.80
N GLY A 214 56.31 62.74 70.74
CA GLY A 214 56.40 61.53 69.93
C GLY A 214 57.21 60.41 70.59
N ASN A 215 57.49 60.52 71.89
CA ASN A 215 58.10 59.44 72.66
C ASN A 215 57.01 58.45 73.08
N LYS A 216 57.37 57.18 73.14
CA LYS A 216 56.45 56.11 73.55
C LYS A 216 56.15 56.22 75.04
N LEU A 217 55.00 56.78 75.38
CA LEU A 217 54.48 56.78 76.75
C LEU A 217 54.01 55.37 77.16
N TYR A 218 53.43 54.64 76.22
CA TYR A 218 53.13 53.22 76.39
C TYR A 218 53.47 52.44 75.13
N TYR A 219 54.13 51.29 75.31
CA TYR A 219 54.40 50.33 74.26
C TYR A 219 54.33 48.92 74.86
N PRO A 220 53.84 47.89 74.12
CA PRO A 220 53.73 46.53 74.66
C PRO A 220 55.07 45.96 75.14
N ASP A 221 56.15 46.27 74.42
CA ASP A 221 57.52 46.05 74.88
C ASP A 221 57.97 47.22 75.76
N LYS A 222 58.05 46.98 77.07
CA LYS A 222 58.42 48.00 78.07
C LYS A 222 59.78 48.64 77.82
N THR A 223 60.71 47.94 77.16
CA THR A 223 62.06 48.48 76.89
C THR A 223 62.02 49.68 75.94
N GLN A 224 60.91 49.86 75.23
CA GLN A 224 60.69 50.95 74.28
C GLN A 224 60.10 52.21 74.91
N ILE A 225 59.63 52.16 76.17
CA ILE A 225 59.03 53.33 76.84
C ILE A 225 60.07 54.44 76.96
N GLY A 226 59.67 55.67 76.60
CA GLY A 226 60.51 56.86 76.57
C GLY A 226 61.39 57.01 75.32
N GLN A 227 61.39 56.04 74.39
CA GLN A 227 62.08 56.15 73.10
C GLN A 227 61.18 56.80 72.03
N PRO A 228 61.73 57.53 71.05
CA PRO A 228 60.95 58.10 69.95
C PRO A 228 60.33 57.01 69.06
N ILE A 229 59.25 57.36 68.35
CA ILE A 229 58.64 56.49 67.35
C ILE A 229 59.51 56.36 66.09
N GLU A 230 59.74 55.12 65.63
CA GLU A 230 60.58 54.82 64.46
C GLU A 230 59.76 54.75 63.15
N ASN A 231 58.46 54.48 63.25
CA ASN A 231 57.60 54.35 62.07
C ASN A 231 57.42 55.70 61.39
N THR A 232 57.93 55.85 60.16
CA THR A 232 57.96 57.12 59.42
C THR A 232 56.57 57.70 59.15
N GLN A 233 55.57 56.85 58.89
CA GLN A 233 54.20 57.28 58.61
C GLN A 233 53.49 57.79 59.88
N ILE A 234 53.72 57.15 61.03
CA ILE A 234 53.18 57.60 62.33
C ILE A 234 53.96 58.81 62.86
N ALA A 235 55.27 58.86 62.64
CA ALA A 235 56.08 60.03 62.96
C ALA A 235 55.59 61.28 62.19
N ALA A 236 55.22 61.13 60.91
CA ALA A 236 54.63 62.21 60.12
C ALA A 236 53.28 62.69 60.69
N VAL A 237 52.47 61.80 61.28
CA VAL A 237 51.25 62.19 62.00
C VAL A 237 51.60 62.98 63.26
N MET A 238 52.59 62.55 64.04
CA MET A 238 53.04 63.26 65.23
C MET A 238 53.58 64.67 64.92
N GLU A 239 54.36 64.84 63.86
CA GLU A 239 54.86 66.17 63.46
C GLU A 239 53.74 67.14 63.10
N ARG A 240 52.66 66.64 62.48
CA ARG A 240 51.45 67.45 62.21
C ARG A 240 50.77 67.87 63.52
N VAL A 241 50.62 66.95 64.47
CA VAL A 241 50.05 67.25 65.79
C VAL A 241 50.89 68.31 66.52
N LYS A 242 52.22 68.20 66.50
CA LYS A 242 53.15 69.18 67.10
C LYS A 242 53.06 70.58 66.48
N SER A 243 52.81 70.66 65.17
CA SER A 243 52.66 71.94 64.48
C SER A 243 51.37 72.72 64.81
N GLY A 244 50.50 72.15 65.65
CA GLY A 244 49.20 72.71 66.00
C GLY A 244 48.10 72.41 64.98
N GLU A 245 48.33 71.50 64.03
CA GLU A 245 47.31 71.08 63.06
C GLU A 245 46.22 70.26 63.75
N LYS A 246 44.94 70.55 63.48
CA LYS A 246 43.82 69.68 63.88
C LYS A 246 43.80 68.42 63.02
N VAL A 247 44.58 67.42 63.43
CA VAL A 247 44.63 66.11 62.76
C VAL A 247 43.41 65.29 63.16
N ALA A 248 42.54 64.97 62.19
CA ALA A 248 41.42 64.07 62.40
C ALA A 248 41.89 62.62 62.57
N ASP A 249 41.14 61.84 63.35
CA ASP A 249 41.30 60.39 63.48
C ASP A 249 41.36 59.74 62.10
N GLY A 250 42.33 58.84 61.92
CA GLY A 250 42.65 58.31 60.61
C GLY A 250 42.97 56.83 60.60
N LEU A 251 42.98 56.31 59.37
CA LEU A 251 43.54 55.02 59.02
C LEU A 251 44.69 55.27 58.06
N LEU A 252 45.75 54.47 58.20
CA LEU A 252 46.83 54.45 57.24
C LEU A 252 47.32 53.02 57.05
N ASN A 253 47.88 52.76 55.88
CA ASN A 253 48.70 51.59 55.65
C ASN A 253 50.13 51.98 55.98
N ASN A 254 50.79 51.18 56.80
CA ASN A 254 52.19 51.36 57.12
C ASN A 254 52.99 50.10 56.93
N THR A 255 54.30 50.28 56.85
CA THR A 255 55.24 49.17 56.85
C THR A 255 56.17 49.32 58.02
N TYR A 256 56.30 48.27 58.83
CA TYR A 256 57.23 48.24 59.95
C TYR A 256 57.92 46.89 59.97
N ASN A 257 59.26 46.89 60.00
CA ASN A 257 60.10 45.69 59.90
C ASN A 257 59.78 44.78 58.69
N GLY A 258 59.45 45.38 57.53
CA GLY A 258 59.14 44.65 56.29
C GLY A 258 57.74 44.04 56.22
N VAL A 259 56.91 44.23 57.26
CA VAL A 259 55.54 43.71 57.31
C VAL A 259 54.55 44.83 57.00
N GLU A 260 53.64 44.58 56.07
CA GLU A 260 52.51 45.48 55.80
C GLU A 260 51.51 45.42 56.96
N LYS A 261 51.24 46.59 57.51
CA LYS A 261 50.37 46.79 58.65
C LYS A 261 49.27 47.77 58.28
N LYS A 262 48.12 47.58 58.93
CA LYS A 262 47.05 48.55 58.96
C LYS A 262 47.09 49.22 60.33
N SER A 263 47.10 50.54 60.35
CA SER A 263 47.12 51.32 61.58
C SER A 263 45.98 52.32 61.60
N THR A 264 45.38 52.49 62.77
CA THR A 264 44.49 53.61 63.07
C THR A 264 45.09 54.44 64.19
N TYR A 265 44.82 55.73 64.17
CA TYR A 265 45.34 56.66 65.16
C TYR A 265 44.25 57.65 65.59
N THR A 266 44.31 58.06 66.86
CA THR A 266 43.42 59.03 67.50
C THR A 266 44.24 59.99 68.33
N VAL A 267 44.01 61.29 68.15
CA VAL A 267 44.70 62.36 68.89
C VAL A 267 43.89 62.72 70.12
N LEU A 268 44.53 62.77 71.29
CA LEU A 268 43.91 63.23 72.53
C LEU A 268 44.09 64.76 72.63
N PRO A 269 43.01 65.56 72.56
CA PRO A 269 43.11 67.02 72.47
C PRO A 269 43.75 67.68 73.71
N GLU A 270 43.51 67.12 74.90
CA GLU A 270 43.95 67.71 76.17
C GLU A 270 45.47 67.64 76.38
N THR A 271 46.14 66.65 75.77
CA THR A 271 47.57 66.37 75.99
C THR A 271 48.38 66.32 74.70
N HIS A 272 47.74 66.42 73.54
CA HIS A 272 48.35 66.17 72.23
C HIS A 272 48.96 64.76 72.08
N TRP A 273 48.56 63.81 72.93
CA TRP A 273 49.02 62.42 72.84
C TRP A 273 48.38 61.71 71.65
N LEU A 274 49.10 60.78 71.03
CA LEU A 274 48.61 59.98 69.91
C LEU A 274 48.49 58.52 70.31
N LEU A 275 47.26 58.02 70.33
CA LEU A 275 46.99 56.59 70.50
C LEU A 275 46.94 55.92 69.14
N VAL A 276 47.77 54.90 68.93
CA VAL A 276 47.84 54.12 67.70
C VAL A 276 47.50 52.67 67.97
N LEU A 277 46.62 52.09 67.16
CA LEU A 277 46.33 50.66 67.12
C LEU A 277 46.74 50.11 65.76
N THR A 278 47.56 49.06 65.75
CA THR A 278 48.11 48.45 64.53
C THR A 278 47.84 46.95 64.48
N ALA A 279 47.73 46.38 63.28
CA ALA A 279 47.56 44.95 63.01
C ALA A 279 48.18 44.56 61.65
N ASP A 280 48.66 43.32 61.49
CA ASP A 280 49.27 42.84 60.24
C ASP A 280 48.21 42.58 59.17
N LEU A 281 48.45 43.06 57.94
CA LEU A 281 47.48 42.97 56.85
C LEU A 281 47.18 41.51 56.45
N ASP A 282 48.20 40.65 56.47
CA ASP A 282 48.07 39.23 56.14
C ASP A 282 47.14 38.48 57.10
N GLU A 283 47.14 38.83 58.40
CA GLU A 283 46.21 38.23 59.37
C GLU A 283 44.77 38.71 59.11
N ILE A 284 44.59 39.97 58.70
CA ILE A 284 43.27 40.54 58.36
C ILE A 284 42.63 39.82 57.17
N VAL A 285 43.42 39.50 56.14
CA VAL A 285 42.91 38.88 54.90
C VAL A 285 42.94 37.34 54.93
N LYS A 286 43.55 36.72 55.95
CA LYS A 286 43.64 35.26 56.05
C LYS A 286 42.31 34.52 55.90
N PRO A 287 41.17 34.94 56.51
CA PRO A 287 39.89 34.27 56.32
C PRO A 287 39.41 34.24 54.85
N VAL A 288 39.79 35.24 54.05
CA VAL A 288 39.50 35.30 52.61
C VAL A 288 40.28 34.22 51.87
N THR A 289 41.54 34.00 52.25
CA THR A 289 42.40 32.99 51.60
C THR A 289 41.95 31.56 51.90
N ASP A 290 41.45 31.29 53.10
CA ASP A 290 40.84 30.00 53.44
C ASP A 290 39.55 29.75 52.63
N MET A 291 38.73 30.80 52.50
CA MET A 291 37.50 30.75 51.71
C MET A 291 37.78 30.52 50.20
N ARG A 292 38.87 31.07 49.66
CA ARG A 292 39.35 30.78 48.30
C ARG A 292 39.68 29.29 48.13
N ASN A 293 40.44 28.71 49.06
CA ASN A 293 40.86 27.31 48.97
C ASN A 293 39.65 26.36 49.07
N PHE A 294 38.68 26.66 49.94
CA PHE A 294 37.43 25.90 50.04
C PHE A 294 36.64 25.90 48.71
N ASN A 295 36.50 27.07 48.08
CA ASN A 295 35.83 27.19 46.78
C ASN A 295 36.54 26.39 45.66
N LEU A 296 37.87 26.31 45.68
CA LEU A 296 38.62 25.49 44.71
C LEU A 296 38.33 23.99 44.89
N PHE A 297 38.30 23.48 46.13
CA PHE A 297 37.94 22.08 46.39
C PHE A 297 36.50 21.75 45.97
N LEU A 298 35.55 22.64 46.26
CA LEU A 298 34.15 22.49 45.86
C LEU A 298 34.01 22.51 44.32
N GLY A 299 34.80 23.35 43.63
CA GLY A 299 34.86 23.40 42.18
C GLY A 299 35.35 22.10 41.54
N VAL A 300 36.44 21.50 42.07
CA VAL A 300 36.93 20.20 41.58
C VAL A 300 35.92 19.09 41.82
N GLY A 301 35.28 19.04 43.00
CA GLY A 301 34.26 18.04 43.32
C GLY A 301 33.04 18.11 42.40
N SER A 302 32.53 19.32 42.14
CA SER A 302 31.39 19.52 41.23
C SER A 302 31.70 19.15 39.77
N LEU A 303 32.93 19.35 39.31
CA LEU A 303 33.37 18.91 37.98
C LEU A 303 33.36 17.38 37.82
N ILE A 304 33.82 16.65 38.84
CA ILE A 304 33.80 15.18 38.83
C ILE A 304 32.36 14.66 38.78
N ILE A 305 31.46 15.23 39.59
CA ILE A 305 30.04 14.87 39.59
C ILE A 305 29.39 15.16 38.23
N ALA A 306 29.65 16.34 37.66
CA ALA A 306 29.14 16.70 36.34
C ALA A 306 29.62 15.74 35.25
N LEU A 307 30.88 15.30 35.30
CA LEU A 307 31.43 14.31 34.37
C LEU A 307 30.72 12.95 34.50
N LEU A 308 30.50 12.46 35.73
CA LEU A 308 29.82 11.18 35.97
C LEU A 308 28.37 11.21 35.47
N ILE A 309 27.63 12.28 35.77
CA ILE A 309 26.27 12.50 35.28
C ILE A 309 26.26 12.55 33.75
N ALA A 310 27.19 13.28 33.15
CA ALA A 310 27.32 13.39 31.71
C ALA A 310 27.57 12.03 31.04
N LEU A 311 28.46 11.20 31.60
CA LEU A 311 28.75 9.86 31.08
C LEU A 311 27.56 8.91 31.21
N TYR A 312 26.81 8.98 32.32
CA TYR A 312 25.61 8.18 32.54
C TYR A 312 24.52 8.48 31.50
N PHE A 313 24.15 9.75 31.32
CA PHE A 313 23.14 10.15 30.34
C PHE A 313 23.63 9.94 28.89
N ALA A 314 24.91 10.17 28.60
CA ALA A 314 25.50 9.87 27.30
C ALA A 314 25.37 8.38 26.95
N LYS A 315 25.59 7.48 27.92
CA LYS A 315 25.39 6.03 27.70
C LYS A 315 23.92 5.70 27.50
N LYS A 316 23.04 6.22 28.35
CA LYS A 316 21.59 5.96 28.34
C LYS A 316 20.89 6.41 27.06
N ILE A 317 21.29 7.55 26.49
CA ILE A 317 20.69 8.10 25.25
C ILE A 317 21.35 7.50 24.00
N SER A 318 22.68 7.43 23.95
CA SER A 318 23.34 7.05 22.69
C SER A 318 23.33 5.54 22.41
N SER A 319 23.21 4.68 23.43
CA SER A 319 23.20 3.22 23.19
C SER A 319 21.96 2.74 22.43
N PRO A 320 20.73 3.13 22.84
CA PRO A 320 19.52 2.80 22.08
C PRO A 320 19.55 3.34 20.65
N ILE A 321 20.02 4.57 20.44
CA ILE A 321 20.10 5.18 19.10
C ILE A 321 21.02 4.39 18.18
N VAL A 322 22.22 3.99 18.65
CA VAL A 322 23.16 3.22 17.82
C VAL A 322 22.58 1.85 17.44
N LYS A 323 21.92 1.16 18.38
CA LYS A 323 21.25 -0.12 18.09
C LYS A 323 20.06 0.03 17.15
N LEU A 324 19.29 1.11 17.25
CA LEU A 324 18.23 1.43 16.30
C LEU A 324 18.78 1.70 14.89
N THR A 325 19.87 2.47 14.78
CA THR A 325 20.54 2.71 13.50
C THR A 325 21.03 1.41 12.88
N ASP A 326 21.60 0.51 13.68
CA ASP A 326 22.02 -0.81 13.22
C ASP A 326 20.85 -1.66 12.69
N MET A 327 19.72 -1.69 13.42
CA MET A 327 18.49 -2.36 12.95
C MET A 327 17.93 -1.74 11.67
N ILE A 328 18.00 -0.40 11.52
CA ILE A 328 17.60 0.30 10.30
C ILE A 328 18.52 -0.10 9.13
N ASN A 329 19.83 -0.13 9.31
CA ASN A 329 20.77 -0.55 8.28
C ASN A 329 20.54 -2.01 7.85
N LYS A 330 20.37 -2.93 8.81
CA LYS A 330 19.98 -4.32 8.51
C LYS A 330 18.68 -4.38 7.69
N THR A 331 17.69 -3.53 8.02
CA THR A 331 16.41 -3.47 7.29
C THR A 331 16.61 -2.91 5.87
N ALA A 332 17.48 -1.91 5.69
CA ALA A 332 17.82 -1.34 4.38
C ALA A 332 18.57 -2.35 3.49
N GLU A 333 19.35 -3.24 4.09
CA GLU A 333 19.97 -4.39 3.42
C GLU A 333 18.99 -5.57 3.21
N LEU A 334 17.69 -5.36 3.44
CA LEU A 334 16.62 -6.36 3.36
C LEU A 334 16.85 -7.59 4.28
N ASN A 335 17.68 -7.43 5.30
CA ASN A 335 17.87 -8.42 6.33
C ASN A 335 16.82 -8.27 7.43
N LEU A 336 15.74 -9.03 7.25
CA LEU A 336 14.56 -9.07 8.10
C LEU A 336 14.59 -10.19 9.14
N THR A 337 15.66 -10.99 9.25
CA THR A 337 15.73 -12.08 10.24
C THR A 337 15.37 -11.59 11.63
N HIS A 338 14.61 -12.39 12.37
CA HIS A 338 14.24 -12.04 13.74
C HIS A 338 15.49 -12.02 14.63
N ASP A 339 15.70 -10.90 15.33
CA ASP A 339 16.86 -10.68 16.19
C ASP A 339 16.39 -10.16 17.55
N SER A 340 16.47 -11.03 18.56
CA SER A 340 16.05 -10.74 19.93
C SER A 340 16.88 -9.64 20.60
N GLU A 341 18.05 -9.29 20.06
CA GLU A 341 18.95 -8.29 20.64
C GLU A 341 18.32 -6.88 20.70
N TYR A 342 17.35 -6.57 19.83
CA TYR A 342 16.69 -5.27 19.78
C TYR A 342 15.41 -5.19 20.62
N GLU A 343 14.89 -6.31 21.10
CA GLU A 343 13.55 -6.41 21.67
C GLU A 343 13.41 -5.59 22.95
N TYR A 344 14.48 -5.49 23.76
CA TYR A 344 14.50 -4.69 24.97
C TYR A 344 14.26 -3.19 24.69
N LEU A 345 14.61 -2.68 23.51
CA LEU A 345 14.41 -1.28 23.12
C LEU A 345 12.92 -0.91 23.08
N THR A 346 12.05 -1.88 22.76
CA THR A 346 10.59 -1.65 22.73
C THR A 346 9.99 -1.38 24.11
N LYS A 347 10.71 -1.72 25.18
CA LYS A 347 10.32 -1.45 26.57
C LYS A 347 10.67 -0.02 27.01
N ASN A 348 11.48 0.72 26.23
CA ASN A 348 11.75 2.13 26.50
C ASN A 348 10.46 2.94 26.37
N LYS A 349 10.26 3.90 27.28
CA LYS A 349 9.08 4.78 27.32
C LYS A 349 9.30 6.12 26.61
N ASP A 350 10.47 6.31 26.03
CA ASP A 350 10.87 7.52 25.30
C ASP A 350 10.74 7.34 23.78
N GLU A 351 11.17 8.33 23.02
CA GLU A 351 11.13 8.36 21.56
C GLU A 351 11.90 7.18 20.95
N THR A 352 12.95 6.67 21.61
CA THR A 352 13.70 5.51 21.12
C THR A 352 12.86 4.23 21.17
N GLY A 353 12.00 4.07 22.18
CA GLY A 353 11.08 2.95 22.27
C GLY A 353 9.95 3.01 21.24
N THR A 354 9.44 4.22 20.96
CA THR A 354 8.47 4.44 19.88
C THR A 354 9.04 4.09 18.51
N ILE A 355 10.28 4.53 18.23
CA ILE A 355 10.99 4.18 16.99
C ILE A 355 11.22 2.67 16.89
N ALA A 356 11.63 2.03 18.00
CA ALA A 356 11.83 0.57 18.04
C ALA A 356 10.55 -0.18 17.64
N LYS A 357 9.41 0.14 18.25
CA LYS A 357 8.11 -0.50 17.95
C LYS A 357 7.69 -0.29 16.50
N ALA A 358 7.82 0.94 15.99
CA ALA A 358 7.52 1.25 14.60
C ALA A 358 8.38 0.42 13.64
N MET A 359 9.69 0.31 13.90
CA MET A 359 10.60 -0.50 13.08
C MET A 359 10.31 -1.99 13.14
N PHE A 360 9.95 -2.55 14.31
CA PHE A 360 9.51 -3.94 14.41
C PHE A 360 8.26 -4.19 13.56
N ARG A 361 7.28 -3.28 13.60
CA ARG A 361 6.08 -3.36 12.75
C ARG A 361 6.44 -3.28 11.27
N THR A 362 7.31 -2.34 10.87
CA THR A 362 7.78 -2.23 9.48
C THR A 362 8.46 -3.52 9.00
N ARG A 363 9.38 -4.09 9.79
CA ARG A 363 10.04 -5.35 9.45
C ARG A 363 9.04 -6.51 9.32
N ALA A 364 8.05 -6.59 10.22
CA ALA A 364 7.00 -7.61 10.15
C ALA A 364 6.16 -7.49 8.87
N THR A 365 5.70 -6.27 8.54
CA THR A 365 4.94 -6.01 7.30
C THR A 365 5.76 -6.30 6.05
N LEU A 366 7.06 -5.94 6.03
CA LEU A 366 7.94 -6.28 4.90
C LEU A 366 8.12 -7.80 4.76
N ARG A 367 8.20 -8.55 5.87
CA ARG A 367 8.30 -10.01 5.85
C ARG A 367 7.05 -10.67 5.27
N GLU A 368 5.87 -10.22 5.72
CA GLU A 368 4.58 -10.70 5.21
C GLU A 368 4.40 -10.38 3.73
N MET A 369 4.82 -9.18 3.30
CA MET A 369 4.81 -8.78 1.89
C MET A 369 5.74 -9.66 1.06
N ALA A 370 6.97 -9.91 1.53
CA ALA A 370 7.90 -10.81 0.85
C ALA A 370 7.34 -12.23 0.75
N GLY A 371 6.79 -12.79 1.83
CA GLY A 371 6.14 -14.12 1.80
C GLY A 371 4.94 -14.19 0.84
N SER A 372 4.14 -13.12 0.77
CA SER A 372 3.04 -13.01 -0.19
C SER A 372 3.55 -12.98 -1.63
N LEU A 373 4.64 -12.26 -1.91
CA LEU A 373 5.27 -12.20 -3.24
C LEU A 373 5.85 -13.56 -3.66
N ILE A 374 6.44 -14.34 -2.75
CA ILE A 374 6.87 -15.73 -3.05
C ILE A 374 5.66 -16.57 -3.47
N THR A 375 4.58 -16.49 -2.71
CA THR A 375 3.37 -17.29 -2.98
C THR A 375 2.74 -16.88 -4.32
N ILE A 376 2.66 -15.57 -4.61
CA ILE A 376 2.11 -15.04 -5.86
C ILE A 376 3.00 -15.45 -7.04
N SER A 377 4.32 -15.25 -6.96
CA SER A 377 5.25 -15.62 -8.05
C SER A 377 5.21 -17.11 -8.36
N SER A 378 5.20 -17.98 -7.33
CA SER A 378 5.05 -19.42 -7.51
C SER A 378 3.73 -19.79 -8.18
N LYS A 379 2.63 -19.13 -7.81
CA LYS A 379 1.31 -19.38 -8.40
C LYS A 379 1.20 -18.85 -9.84
N VAL A 380 1.88 -17.75 -10.16
CA VAL A 380 1.97 -17.25 -11.54
C VAL A 380 2.77 -18.23 -12.42
N LEU A 381 3.88 -18.78 -11.93
CA LEU A 381 4.65 -19.83 -12.61
C LEU A 381 3.80 -21.07 -12.89
N GLU A 382 3.12 -21.61 -11.88
CA GLU A 382 2.23 -22.77 -12.02
C GLU A 382 1.09 -22.50 -13.02
N ASN A 383 0.49 -21.32 -12.97
CA ASN A 383 -0.55 -20.91 -13.91
C ASN A 383 -0.02 -20.78 -15.34
N ALA A 384 1.19 -20.25 -15.53
CA ALA A 384 1.80 -20.12 -16.85
C ALA A 384 2.13 -21.48 -17.47
N GLU A 385 2.69 -22.42 -16.69
CA GLU A 385 2.92 -23.81 -17.14
C GLU A 385 1.60 -24.52 -17.50
N THR A 386 0.56 -24.32 -16.67
CA THR A 386 -0.76 -24.88 -16.94
C THR A 386 -1.38 -24.29 -18.21
N LEU A 387 -1.23 -22.98 -18.43
CA LEU A 387 -1.71 -22.30 -19.62
C LEU A 387 -0.98 -22.79 -20.87
N GLU A 388 0.35 -22.95 -20.83
CA GLU A 388 1.14 -23.50 -21.93
C GLU A 388 0.64 -24.90 -22.33
N LYS A 389 0.44 -25.78 -21.34
CA LYS A 389 -0.11 -27.12 -21.58
C LYS A 389 -1.51 -27.07 -22.20
N LEU A 390 -2.40 -26.24 -21.66
CA LEU A 390 -3.76 -26.08 -22.17
C LEU A 390 -3.76 -25.55 -23.61
N SER A 391 -2.90 -24.58 -23.93
CA SER A 391 -2.77 -24.05 -25.29
C SER A 391 -2.24 -25.09 -26.27
N ILE A 392 -1.37 -26.01 -25.84
CA ILE A 392 -0.96 -27.18 -26.64
C ILE A 392 -2.15 -28.09 -26.92
N ASP A 393 -2.92 -28.45 -25.89
CA ASP A 393 -4.11 -29.30 -26.03
C ASP A 393 -5.16 -28.65 -26.96
N VAL A 394 -5.40 -27.34 -26.84
CA VAL A 394 -6.32 -26.61 -27.74
C VAL A 394 -5.83 -26.61 -29.18
N ARG A 395 -4.51 -26.48 -29.42
CA ARG A 395 -3.94 -26.58 -30.77
C ARG A 395 -4.07 -27.96 -31.38
N GLU A 396 -3.90 -29.02 -30.59
CA GLU A 396 -4.12 -30.39 -31.05
C GLU A 396 -5.59 -30.61 -31.43
N ASN A 397 -6.51 -30.17 -30.57
CA ASN A 397 -7.95 -30.20 -30.88
C ASN A 397 -8.30 -29.37 -32.13
N ALA A 398 -7.66 -28.21 -32.33
CA ALA A 398 -7.86 -27.40 -33.52
C ALA A 398 -7.34 -28.09 -34.79
N HIS A 399 -6.22 -28.82 -34.69
CA HIS A 399 -5.71 -29.64 -35.78
C HIS A 399 -6.71 -30.76 -36.15
N ASP A 400 -7.24 -31.47 -35.16
CA ASP A 400 -8.26 -32.50 -35.36
C ASP A 400 -9.55 -31.92 -35.95
N ASN A 401 -9.95 -30.73 -35.50
CA ASN A 401 -11.11 -30.03 -36.05
C ASN A 401 -10.86 -29.62 -37.51
N SER A 402 -9.64 -29.21 -37.87
CA SER A 402 -9.26 -28.91 -39.25
C SER A 402 -9.35 -30.15 -40.14
N ALA A 403 -8.81 -31.29 -39.68
CA ALA A 403 -8.90 -32.57 -40.41
C ALA A 403 -10.37 -33.02 -40.60
N THR A 404 -11.19 -32.89 -39.55
CA THR A 404 -12.62 -33.21 -39.62
C THR A 404 -13.36 -32.27 -40.58
N THR A 405 -13.02 -30.98 -40.57
CA THR A 405 -13.60 -29.97 -41.47
C THR A 405 -13.26 -30.26 -42.93
N GLN A 406 -12.02 -30.68 -43.22
CA GLN A 406 -11.61 -31.11 -44.56
C GLN A 406 -12.39 -32.34 -45.04
N GLN A 407 -12.55 -33.35 -44.17
CA GLN A 407 -13.34 -34.54 -44.49
C GLN A 407 -14.81 -34.20 -44.75
N LEU A 408 -15.39 -33.30 -43.94
CA LEU A 408 -16.77 -32.87 -44.11
C LEU A 408 -16.95 -32.05 -45.40
N SER A 409 -15.98 -31.22 -45.77
CA SER A 409 -15.96 -30.50 -47.05
C SER A 409 -15.98 -31.47 -48.24
N ALA A 410 -15.12 -32.50 -48.22
CA ALA A 410 -15.12 -33.53 -49.25
C ALA A 410 -16.46 -34.28 -49.34
N GLY A 411 -17.07 -34.57 -48.18
CA GLY A 411 -18.40 -35.18 -48.13
C GLY A 411 -19.51 -34.29 -48.70
N MET A 412 -19.42 -32.97 -48.50
CA MET A 412 -20.37 -32.02 -49.12
C MET A 412 -20.21 -31.95 -50.64
N GLU A 413 -18.96 -31.94 -51.15
CA GLU A 413 -18.69 -31.99 -52.59
C GLU A 413 -19.24 -33.28 -53.23
N GLU A 414 -19.03 -34.44 -52.59
CA GLU A 414 -19.56 -35.72 -53.06
C GLU A 414 -21.10 -35.74 -53.05
N THR A 415 -21.72 -35.20 -52.00
CA THR A 415 -23.19 -35.10 -51.91
C THR A 415 -23.75 -34.14 -52.95
N ALA A 416 -23.06 -33.02 -53.23
CA ALA A 416 -23.45 -32.08 -54.29
C ALA A 416 -23.44 -32.78 -55.65
N ALA A 417 -22.35 -33.48 -55.98
CA ALA A 417 -22.23 -34.24 -57.23
C ALA A 417 -23.35 -35.30 -57.36
N SER A 418 -23.61 -36.05 -56.30
CA SER A 418 -24.70 -37.05 -56.26
C SER A 418 -26.08 -36.42 -56.46
N THR A 419 -26.28 -35.19 -55.95
CA THR A 419 -27.53 -34.44 -56.09
C THR A 419 -27.74 -33.95 -57.52
N GLU A 420 -26.67 -33.54 -58.21
CA GLU A 420 -26.71 -33.20 -59.64
C GLU A 420 -27.04 -34.44 -60.50
N GLU A 421 -26.41 -35.59 -60.22
CA GLU A 421 -26.71 -36.85 -60.90
C GLU A 421 -28.17 -37.29 -60.69
N MET A 422 -28.69 -37.19 -59.46
CA MET A 422 -30.10 -37.47 -59.19
C MET A 422 -31.02 -36.54 -59.98
N THR A 423 -30.69 -35.25 -60.08
CA THR A 423 -31.49 -34.29 -60.85
C THR A 423 -31.56 -34.67 -62.33
N ALA A 424 -30.43 -35.12 -62.91
CA ALA A 424 -30.38 -35.61 -64.28
C ALA A 424 -31.23 -36.88 -64.46
N ALA A 425 -31.12 -37.85 -63.54
CA ALA A 425 -31.91 -39.08 -63.57
C ALA A 425 -33.42 -38.82 -63.45
N ILE A 426 -33.84 -37.91 -62.57
CA ILE A 426 -35.24 -37.51 -62.42
C ILE A 426 -35.79 -36.92 -63.73
N THR A 427 -35.00 -36.09 -64.39
CA THR A 427 -35.37 -35.50 -65.69
C THR A 427 -35.53 -36.57 -66.78
N GLU A 428 -34.66 -37.58 -66.80
CA GLU A 428 -34.78 -38.72 -67.71
C GLU A 428 -36.04 -39.55 -67.43
N ILE A 429 -36.33 -39.83 -66.16
CA ILE A 429 -37.54 -40.56 -65.76
C ILE A 429 -38.80 -39.77 -66.15
N ASP A 430 -38.82 -38.45 -65.95
CA ASP A 430 -39.95 -37.58 -66.33
C ASP A 430 -40.24 -37.63 -67.84
N ASN A 431 -39.18 -37.59 -68.66
CA ASN A 431 -39.28 -37.76 -70.11
C ASN A 431 -39.83 -39.14 -70.49
N ASN A 432 -39.37 -40.21 -69.82
CA ASN A 432 -39.85 -41.57 -70.05
C ASN A 432 -41.33 -41.74 -69.67
N VAL A 433 -41.77 -41.17 -68.54
CA VAL A 433 -43.19 -41.17 -68.12
C VAL A 433 -44.05 -40.42 -69.13
N SER A 434 -43.59 -39.25 -69.61
CA SER A 434 -44.26 -38.51 -70.68
C SER A 434 -44.40 -39.35 -71.96
N GLY A 435 -43.37 -40.13 -72.31
CA GLY A 435 -43.40 -41.09 -73.41
C GLY A 435 -44.44 -42.20 -73.22
N ILE A 436 -44.52 -42.78 -72.02
CA ILE A 436 -45.54 -43.79 -71.68
C ILE A 436 -46.95 -43.21 -71.85
N THR A 437 -47.19 -42.00 -71.33
CA THR A 437 -48.50 -41.33 -71.47
C THR A 437 -48.91 -41.15 -72.93
N ASN A 438 -47.97 -40.82 -73.82
CA ASN A 438 -48.25 -40.74 -75.25
C ASN A 438 -48.56 -42.11 -75.87
N ASN A 439 -47.77 -43.15 -75.54
CA ASN A 439 -48.00 -44.51 -76.01
C ASN A 439 -49.37 -45.06 -75.54
N VAL A 440 -49.80 -44.70 -74.33
CA VAL A 440 -51.12 -45.07 -73.80
C VAL A 440 -52.24 -44.43 -74.63
N LYS A 441 -52.12 -43.15 -74.97
CA LYS A 441 -53.10 -42.44 -75.81
C LYS A 441 -53.21 -43.05 -77.21
N GLU A 442 -52.07 -43.36 -77.82
CA GLU A 442 -52.02 -44.01 -79.14
C GLU A 442 -52.60 -45.43 -79.08
N GLY A 443 -52.20 -46.23 -78.10
CA GLY A 443 -52.73 -47.57 -77.88
C GLY A 443 -54.25 -47.57 -77.67
N ALA A 444 -54.79 -46.59 -76.96
CA ALA A 444 -56.24 -46.47 -76.72
C ALA A 444 -56.99 -46.15 -78.02
N ALA A 445 -56.41 -45.32 -78.88
CA ALA A 445 -56.96 -45.04 -80.20
C ALA A 445 -56.97 -46.29 -81.10
N VAL A 446 -55.87 -47.06 -81.12
CA VAL A 446 -55.79 -48.33 -81.87
C VAL A 446 -56.80 -49.35 -81.34
N SER A 447 -56.92 -49.48 -80.02
CA SER A 447 -57.89 -50.39 -79.39
C SER A 447 -59.33 -50.04 -79.78
N ARG A 448 -59.67 -48.75 -79.83
CA ARG A 448 -60.98 -48.28 -80.31
C ARG A 448 -61.21 -48.67 -81.78
N GLN A 449 -60.21 -48.49 -82.64
CA GLN A 449 -60.31 -48.88 -84.05
C GLN A 449 -60.50 -50.39 -84.25
N ILE A 450 -59.87 -51.23 -83.42
CA ILE A 450 -60.07 -52.69 -83.47
C ILE A 450 -61.52 -53.04 -83.08
N SER A 451 -62.04 -52.43 -82.01
CA SER A 451 -63.43 -52.59 -81.58
C SER A 451 -64.43 -52.18 -82.66
N GLU A 452 -64.22 -51.02 -83.30
CA GLU A 452 -65.06 -50.55 -84.42
C GLU A 452 -65.06 -51.54 -85.60
N ARG A 453 -63.87 -51.99 -86.04
CA ARG A 453 -63.74 -52.97 -87.13
C ARG A 453 -64.39 -54.32 -86.80
N ALA A 454 -64.28 -54.75 -85.54
CA ALA A 454 -64.88 -55.98 -85.07
C ALA A 454 -66.41 -55.90 -85.09
N LEU A 455 -67.00 -54.78 -84.67
CA LEU A 455 -68.45 -54.54 -84.75
C LEU A 455 -68.93 -54.51 -86.21
N THR A 456 -68.20 -53.83 -87.11
CA THR A 456 -68.55 -53.83 -88.54
C THR A 456 -68.51 -55.24 -89.14
N LEU A 457 -67.47 -56.03 -88.84
CA LEU A 457 -67.37 -57.42 -89.33
C LEU A 457 -68.51 -58.29 -88.79
N GLN A 458 -68.94 -58.06 -87.55
CA GLN A 458 -70.09 -58.74 -86.96
C GLN A 458 -71.39 -58.44 -87.71
N ASP A 459 -71.63 -57.17 -88.03
CA ASP A 459 -72.80 -56.74 -88.79
C ASP A 459 -72.79 -57.34 -90.21
N GLU A 460 -71.66 -57.26 -90.91
CA GLU A 460 -71.47 -57.82 -92.26
C GLU A 460 -71.66 -59.35 -92.29
N ALA A 461 -71.15 -60.08 -91.29
CA ALA A 461 -71.33 -61.53 -91.18
C ALA A 461 -72.81 -61.90 -90.91
N THR A 462 -73.52 -61.11 -90.11
CA THR A 462 -74.94 -61.30 -89.81
C THR A 462 -75.80 -61.05 -91.06
N GLU A 463 -75.51 -60.00 -91.82
CA GLU A 463 -76.16 -59.72 -93.10
C GLU A 463 -75.90 -60.84 -94.11
N SER A 464 -74.64 -61.28 -94.24
CA SER A 464 -74.25 -62.37 -95.15
C SER A 464 -74.91 -63.70 -94.81
N THR A 465 -75.07 -64.00 -93.52
CA THR A 465 -75.85 -65.16 -93.03
C THR A 465 -77.31 -65.09 -93.48
N THR A 466 -77.92 -63.91 -93.36
CA THR A 466 -79.32 -63.69 -93.77
C THR A 466 -79.49 -63.88 -95.27
N ASN A 467 -78.59 -63.30 -96.07
CA ASN A 467 -78.59 -63.44 -97.53
C ASN A 467 -78.37 -64.90 -97.97
N ALA A 468 -77.44 -65.62 -97.34
CA ALA A 468 -77.19 -67.04 -97.63
C ALA A 468 -78.41 -67.91 -97.33
N LYS A 469 -79.12 -67.67 -96.21
CA LYS A 469 -80.37 -68.37 -95.90
C LYS A 469 -81.48 -68.10 -96.92
N GLN A 470 -81.60 -66.86 -97.40
CA GLN A 470 -82.56 -66.51 -98.45
C GLN A 470 -82.26 -67.23 -99.77
N ILE A 471 -80.98 -67.27 -100.17
CA ILE A 471 -80.55 -67.99 -101.38
C ILE A 471 -80.82 -69.49 -101.22
N TYR A 472 -80.45 -70.07 -100.09
CA TYR A 472 -80.72 -71.48 -99.76
C TYR A 472 -82.19 -71.82 -99.95
N GLU A 473 -83.08 -71.02 -99.35
CA GLU A 473 -84.53 -71.23 -99.43
C GLU A 473 -85.05 -71.10 -100.87
N SER A 474 -84.58 -70.10 -101.62
CA SER A 474 -84.96 -69.89 -103.02
C SER A 474 -84.56 -71.08 -103.90
N VAL A 475 -83.32 -71.55 -103.79
CA VAL A 475 -82.80 -72.68 -104.59
C VAL A 475 -83.56 -73.96 -104.25
N ARG A 476 -83.87 -74.19 -102.97
CA ARG A 476 -84.68 -75.34 -102.54
C ARG A 476 -86.06 -75.34 -103.19
N ILE A 477 -86.77 -74.21 -103.12
CA ILE A 477 -88.12 -74.07 -103.70
C ILE A 477 -88.09 -74.29 -105.22
N ASP A 478 -87.11 -73.72 -105.93
CA ASP A 478 -87.01 -73.84 -107.37
C ASP A 478 -86.65 -75.28 -107.80
N MET A 479 -85.81 -75.97 -107.02
CA MET A 479 -85.50 -77.38 -107.23
C MET A 479 -86.74 -78.26 -107.04
N GLU A 480 -87.52 -78.07 -105.96
CA GLU A 480 -88.76 -78.82 -105.71
C GLU A 480 -89.75 -78.65 -106.86
N LYS A 481 -89.95 -77.42 -107.34
CA LYS A 481 -90.81 -77.15 -108.52
C LYS A 481 -90.31 -77.85 -109.77
N ALA A 482 -89.00 -77.84 -110.03
CA ALA A 482 -88.44 -78.46 -111.21
C ALA A 482 -88.58 -79.99 -111.19
N ILE A 483 -88.45 -80.62 -110.02
CA ILE A 483 -88.72 -82.05 -109.82
C ILE A 483 -90.20 -82.35 -110.07
N GLU A 484 -91.11 -81.56 -109.50
CA GLU A 484 -92.56 -81.72 -109.70
C GLU A 484 -92.93 -81.64 -111.19
N GLN A 485 -92.44 -80.61 -111.90
CA GLN A 485 -92.68 -80.44 -113.35
C GLN A 485 -92.09 -81.57 -114.19
N SER A 486 -90.98 -82.18 -113.75
CA SER A 486 -90.36 -83.31 -114.46
C SER A 486 -91.22 -84.57 -114.47
N SER A 487 -92.19 -84.71 -113.56
CA SER A 487 -93.14 -85.83 -113.58
C SER A 487 -93.95 -85.91 -114.87
N ALA A 488 -94.25 -84.76 -115.50
CA ALA A 488 -94.94 -84.70 -116.80
C ALA A 488 -94.13 -85.33 -117.95
N ILE A 489 -92.80 -85.41 -117.80
CA ILE A 489 -91.91 -86.07 -118.77
C ILE A 489 -92.19 -87.59 -118.81
N ALA A 490 -92.56 -88.20 -117.67
CA ALA A 490 -92.93 -89.60 -117.62
C ALA A 490 -94.18 -89.91 -118.45
N GLU A 491 -95.16 -89.00 -118.47
CA GLU A 491 -96.35 -89.12 -119.31
C GLU A 491 -96.02 -89.05 -120.81
N ILE A 492 -95.06 -88.19 -121.20
CA ILE A 492 -94.58 -88.12 -122.59
C ILE A 492 -93.97 -89.46 -123.01
N ASN A 493 -93.17 -90.11 -122.15
CA ASN A 493 -92.63 -91.44 -122.43
C ASN A 493 -93.74 -92.48 -122.68
N VAL A 494 -94.79 -92.49 -121.86
CA VAL A 494 -95.94 -93.40 -122.02
C VAL A 494 -96.68 -93.14 -123.34
N LEU A 495 -96.91 -91.87 -123.69
CA LEU A 495 -97.52 -91.49 -124.97
C LEU A 495 -96.66 -91.92 -126.15
N THR A 496 -95.35 -91.75 -126.04
CA THR A 496 -94.40 -92.08 -127.12
C THR A 496 -94.30 -93.59 -127.34
N ASP A 497 -94.33 -94.39 -126.26
CA ASP A 497 -94.41 -95.85 -126.32
C ASP A 497 -95.73 -96.32 -126.97
N THR A 498 -96.82 -95.63 -126.65
CA THR A 498 -98.12 -95.86 -127.32
C THR A 498 -98.04 -95.57 -128.81
N ILE A 499 -97.40 -94.46 -129.23
CA ILE A 499 -97.19 -94.13 -130.65
C ILE A 499 -96.34 -95.19 -131.34
N LEU A 500 -95.28 -95.69 -130.70
CA LEU A 500 -94.45 -96.79 -131.21
C LEU A 500 -95.26 -98.07 -131.43
N SER A 501 -96.11 -98.42 -130.46
CA SER A 501 -97.01 -99.57 -130.54
C SER A 501 -98.02 -99.44 -131.70
N ILE A 502 -98.66 -98.27 -131.83
CA ILE A 502 -99.58 -97.97 -132.94
C ILE A 502 -98.84 -98.02 -134.28
N ALA A 503 -97.65 -97.41 -134.37
CA ALA A 503 -96.83 -97.43 -135.57
C ALA A 503 -96.43 -98.86 -135.96
N SER A 504 -96.06 -99.71 -134.99
CA SER A 504 -95.76 -101.12 -135.23
C SER A 504 -96.96 -101.91 -135.75
N GLN A 505 -98.14 -101.74 -135.14
CA GLN A 505 -99.40 -102.33 -135.63
C GLN A 505 -99.75 -101.85 -137.04
N THR A 506 -99.62 -100.55 -137.28
CA THR A 506 -99.93 -99.92 -138.58
C THR A 506 -98.99 -100.41 -139.67
N ASN A 507 -97.70 -100.60 -139.35
CA ASN A 507 -96.70 -101.18 -140.23
C ASN A 507 -97.06 -102.64 -140.61
N LEU A 508 -97.54 -103.43 -139.64
CA LEU A 508 -97.99 -104.81 -139.83
C LEU A 508 -99.27 -104.90 -140.70
N LEU A 509 -100.24 -104.03 -140.44
CA LEU A 509 -101.46 -103.91 -141.25
C LEU A 509 -101.13 -103.49 -142.68
N ALA A 510 -100.22 -102.52 -142.85
CA ALA A 510 -99.75 -102.05 -144.14
C ALA A 510 -98.96 -103.14 -144.90
N LEU A 511 -98.16 -103.96 -144.20
CA LEU A 511 -97.48 -105.10 -144.79
C LEU A 511 -98.47 -106.15 -145.31
N ASN A 512 -99.49 -106.49 -144.51
CA ASN A 512 -100.55 -107.41 -144.93
C ASN A 512 -101.34 -106.85 -146.12
N ALA A 513 -101.64 -105.55 -146.12
CA ALA A 513 -102.31 -104.90 -147.24
C ALA A 513 -101.44 -104.86 -148.51
N ALA A 514 -100.12 -104.65 -148.39
CA ALA A 514 -99.19 -104.69 -149.51
C ALA A 514 -99.07 -106.10 -150.12
N ILE A 515 -99.11 -107.15 -149.28
CA ILE A 515 -99.15 -108.55 -149.72
C ILE A 515 -100.42 -108.83 -150.51
N GLU A 516 -101.59 -108.41 -150.01
CA GLU A 516 -102.88 -108.69 -150.67
C GLU A 516 -103.05 -107.87 -151.97
N ALA A 517 -102.49 -106.65 -152.01
CA ALA A 517 -102.45 -105.84 -153.22
C ALA A 517 -101.54 -106.44 -154.32
N ALA A 518 -100.42 -107.08 -153.95
CA ALA A 518 -99.59 -107.84 -154.90
C ALA A 518 -100.32 -109.06 -155.48
N ARG A 519 -101.25 -109.63 -154.70
CA ARG A 519 -102.05 -110.81 -155.06
C ARG A 519 -103.20 -110.49 -156.03
N ALA A 520 -103.76 -109.28 -155.96
CA ALA A 520 -104.83 -108.80 -156.85
C ALA A 520 -104.35 -108.42 -158.28
N GLY A 521 -103.05 -108.59 -158.58
CA GLY A 521 -102.48 -108.38 -159.92
C GLY A 521 -102.71 -106.96 -160.47
N GLU A 522 -103.00 -106.83 -161.77
CA GLU A 522 -103.19 -105.54 -162.46
C GLU A 522 -104.23 -104.62 -161.78
N ALA A 523 -105.26 -105.18 -161.12
CA ALA A 523 -106.28 -104.40 -160.40
C ALA A 523 -105.77 -103.84 -159.04
N GLY A 524 -104.73 -104.44 -158.45
CA GLY A 524 -104.21 -104.10 -157.12
C GLY A 524 -103.09 -103.04 -157.10
N LYS A 525 -102.59 -102.62 -158.28
CA LYS A 525 -101.46 -101.68 -158.40
C LYS A 525 -101.66 -100.37 -157.61
N GLY A 526 -102.87 -99.79 -157.61
CA GLY A 526 -103.16 -98.58 -156.83
C GLY A 526 -103.13 -98.82 -155.32
N PHE A 527 -103.63 -99.96 -154.86
CA PHE A 527 -103.65 -100.32 -153.43
C PHE A 527 -102.26 -100.66 -152.89
N ALA A 528 -101.39 -101.28 -153.68
CA ALA A 528 -100.02 -101.60 -153.29
C ALA A 528 -99.20 -100.33 -153.01
N VAL A 529 -99.41 -99.27 -153.80
CA VAL A 529 -98.78 -97.97 -153.59
C VAL A 529 -99.25 -97.35 -152.27
N VAL A 530 -100.55 -97.37 -151.99
CA VAL A 530 -101.09 -96.83 -150.72
C VAL A 530 -100.58 -97.61 -149.51
N ALA A 531 -100.57 -98.95 -149.57
CA ALA A 531 -100.05 -99.79 -148.50
C ALA A 531 -98.56 -99.56 -148.25
N GLY A 532 -97.75 -99.45 -149.31
CA GLY A 532 -96.34 -99.07 -149.21
C GLY A 532 -96.13 -97.70 -148.57
N GLU A 533 -97.01 -96.74 -148.84
CA GLU A 533 -96.93 -95.39 -148.28
C GLU A 533 -97.39 -95.33 -146.82
N ILE A 534 -98.41 -96.10 -146.42
CA ILE A 534 -98.79 -96.28 -145.00
C ILE A 534 -97.65 -96.97 -144.23
N ARG A 535 -97.00 -97.98 -144.83
CA ARG A 535 -95.86 -98.68 -144.22
C ARG A 535 -94.71 -97.71 -143.95
N LYS A 536 -94.33 -96.91 -144.95
CA LYS A 536 -93.32 -95.85 -144.78
C LYS A 536 -93.73 -94.82 -143.74
N LEU A 537 -95.01 -94.44 -143.68
CA LEU A 537 -95.51 -93.50 -142.68
C LEU A 537 -95.39 -94.08 -141.26
N ALA A 538 -95.72 -95.35 -141.09
CA ALA A 538 -95.59 -96.08 -139.83
C ALA A 538 -94.12 -96.24 -139.40
N GLU A 539 -93.22 -96.64 -140.30
CA GLU A 539 -91.76 -96.68 -140.05
C GLU A 539 -91.23 -95.28 -139.66
N LYS A 540 -91.70 -94.22 -140.33
CA LYS A 540 -91.32 -92.83 -140.04
C LYS A 540 -91.86 -92.35 -138.69
N SER A 541 -93.10 -92.68 -138.34
CA SER A 541 -93.70 -92.37 -137.03
C SER A 541 -93.00 -93.11 -135.90
N SER A 542 -92.65 -94.39 -136.10
CA SER A 542 -91.84 -95.15 -135.13
C SER A 542 -90.47 -94.51 -134.93
N LYS A 543 -89.79 -94.09 -136.01
CA LYS A 543 -88.50 -93.41 -135.93
C LYS A 543 -88.58 -92.04 -135.24
N ILE A 544 -89.64 -91.26 -135.48
CA ILE A 544 -89.87 -89.98 -134.81
C ILE A 544 -90.17 -90.21 -133.32
N ALA A 545 -91.04 -91.16 -132.98
CA ALA A 545 -91.35 -91.50 -131.60
C ALA A 545 -90.12 -92.00 -130.84
N ALA A 546 -89.32 -92.91 -131.42
CA ALA A 546 -88.04 -93.31 -130.83
C ALA A 546 -87.07 -92.12 -130.65
N GLY A 547 -87.07 -91.16 -131.59
CA GLY A 547 -86.32 -89.91 -131.46
C GLY A 547 -86.79 -89.02 -130.30
N ILE A 548 -88.12 -88.87 -130.12
CA ILE A 548 -88.71 -88.15 -128.97
C ILE A 548 -88.33 -88.84 -127.66
N GLN A 549 -88.39 -90.18 -127.62
CA GLN A 549 -88.01 -90.97 -126.45
C GLN A 549 -86.54 -90.71 -126.06
N GLY A 550 -85.63 -90.66 -127.05
CA GLY A 550 -84.23 -90.29 -126.83
C GLY A 550 -84.05 -88.87 -126.28
N VAL A 551 -84.78 -87.88 -126.80
CA VAL A 551 -84.75 -86.50 -126.30
C VAL A 551 -85.30 -86.44 -124.87
N VAL A 552 -86.42 -87.10 -124.60
CA VAL A 552 -87.07 -87.18 -123.28
C VAL A 552 -86.16 -87.81 -122.24
N THR A 553 -85.48 -88.92 -122.57
CA THR A 553 -84.47 -89.53 -121.70
C THR A 553 -83.32 -88.56 -121.40
N GLY A 554 -82.86 -87.79 -122.40
CA GLY A 554 -81.84 -86.76 -122.23
C GLY A 554 -82.28 -85.60 -121.32
N VAL A 555 -83.53 -85.14 -121.44
CA VAL A 555 -84.11 -84.11 -120.56
C VAL A 555 -84.25 -84.64 -119.13
N TYR A 556 -84.76 -85.86 -118.94
CA TYR A 556 -84.89 -86.47 -117.61
C TYR A 556 -83.53 -86.62 -116.92
N SER A 557 -82.51 -87.12 -117.64
CA SER A 557 -81.14 -87.20 -117.12
C SER A 557 -80.56 -85.84 -116.74
N SER A 558 -80.90 -84.78 -117.49
CA SER A 558 -80.46 -83.41 -117.18
C SER A 558 -81.14 -82.86 -115.93
N VAL A 559 -82.42 -83.16 -115.72
CA VAL A 559 -83.15 -82.79 -114.50
C VAL A 559 -82.62 -83.54 -113.28
N GLU A 560 -82.35 -84.85 -113.39
CA GLU A 560 -81.76 -85.62 -112.28
C GLU A 560 -80.35 -85.08 -111.93
N SER A 561 -79.53 -84.78 -112.93
CA SER A 561 -78.21 -84.15 -112.70
C SER A 561 -78.34 -82.77 -112.04
N MET A 562 -79.36 -81.99 -112.41
CA MET A 562 -79.63 -80.69 -111.78
C MET A 562 -80.07 -80.87 -110.31
N LYS A 563 -80.91 -81.86 -110.00
CA LYS A 563 -81.29 -82.19 -108.62
C LYS A 563 -80.07 -82.56 -107.79
N GLU A 564 -79.24 -83.50 -108.25
CA GLU A 564 -78.02 -83.91 -107.53
C GLU A 564 -77.09 -82.72 -107.26
N ASN A 565 -76.88 -81.86 -108.27
CA ASN A 565 -76.04 -80.66 -108.13
C ASN A 565 -76.66 -79.62 -107.17
N SER A 566 -77.98 -79.43 -107.21
CA SER A 566 -78.69 -78.52 -106.30
C SER A 566 -78.69 -79.03 -104.87
N GLU A 567 -78.84 -80.34 -104.64
CA GLU A 567 -78.69 -80.97 -103.31
C GLU A 567 -77.26 -80.78 -102.77
N ALA A 568 -76.24 -80.97 -103.61
CA ALA A 568 -74.86 -80.71 -103.23
C ALA A 568 -74.61 -79.21 -102.90
N LEU A 569 -75.19 -78.30 -103.69
CA LEU A 569 -75.09 -76.86 -103.45
C LEU A 569 -75.79 -76.44 -102.14
N LEU A 570 -77.00 -76.94 -101.89
CA LEU A 570 -77.72 -76.70 -100.65
C LEU A 570 -76.92 -77.23 -99.46
N SER A 571 -76.41 -78.46 -99.54
CA SER A 571 -75.56 -79.03 -98.48
C SER A 571 -74.31 -78.19 -98.22
N PHE A 572 -73.67 -77.64 -99.25
CA PHE A 572 -72.51 -76.76 -99.11
C PHE A 572 -72.89 -75.42 -98.45
N ILE A 573 -74.01 -74.81 -98.83
CA ILE A 573 -74.47 -73.57 -98.20
C ILE A 573 -74.80 -73.79 -96.72
N ASP A 574 -75.52 -74.87 -96.39
CA ASP A 574 -75.93 -75.18 -95.02
C ASP A 574 -74.75 -75.53 -94.11
N GLN A 575 -73.88 -76.44 -94.55
CA GLN A 575 -72.81 -76.98 -93.70
C GLN A 575 -71.54 -76.13 -93.69
N ASN A 576 -71.22 -75.43 -94.78
CA ASN A 576 -69.98 -74.67 -94.89
C ASN A 576 -70.24 -73.17 -94.78
N VAL A 577 -71.06 -72.60 -95.66
CA VAL A 577 -71.20 -71.13 -95.76
C VAL A 577 -71.84 -70.55 -94.50
N LEU A 578 -72.96 -71.11 -94.02
CA LEU A 578 -73.60 -70.63 -92.79
C LEU A 578 -72.73 -70.83 -91.56
N ALA A 579 -72.06 -71.99 -91.44
CA ALA A 579 -71.15 -72.28 -90.33
C ALA A 579 -69.93 -71.34 -90.32
N ASP A 580 -69.40 -70.95 -91.49
CA ASP A 580 -68.29 -70.01 -91.59
C ASP A 580 -68.72 -68.58 -91.20
N TYR A 581 -69.93 -68.13 -91.57
CA TYR A 581 -70.44 -66.83 -91.11
C TYR A 581 -70.76 -66.79 -89.62
N GLU A 582 -71.25 -67.88 -89.04
CA GLU A 582 -71.42 -67.98 -87.59
C GLU A 582 -70.06 -67.90 -86.87
N ARG A 583 -69.04 -68.58 -87.38
CA ARG A 583 -67.67 -68.49 -86.87
C ARG A 583 -67.11 -67.06 -87.00
N LEU A 584 -67.38 -66.36 -88.10
CA LEU A 584 -66.96 -64.96 -88.26
C LEU A 584 -67.63 -64.03 -87.25
N THR A 585 -68.90 -64.29 -86.91
CA THR A 585 -69.62 -63.57 -85.86
C THR A 585 -68.96 -63.78 -84.50
N GLU A 586 -68.62 -65.03 -84.16
CA GLU A 586 -67.92 -65.38 -82.91
C GLU A 586 -66.54 -64.72 -82.82
N VAL A 587 -65.73 -64.81 -83.88
CA VAL A 587 -64.39 -64.17 -83.95
C VAL A 587 -64.50 -62.66 -83.81
N SER A 588 -65.51 -62.04 -84.41
CA SER A 588 -65.75 -60.59 -84.28
C SER A 588 -66.09 -60.19 -82.85
N GLN A 589 -66.95 -60.95 -82.16
CA GLN A 589 -67.24 -60.73 -80.75
C GLN A 589 -65.99 -60.87 -79.88
N GLN A 590 -65.16 -61.88 -80.17
CA GLN A 590 -63.89 -62.09 -79.48
C GLN A 590 -62.95 -60.88 -79.66
N TYR A 591 -62.74 -60.41 -80.89
CA TYR A 591 -61.91 -59.22 -81.15
C TYR A 591 -62.43 -57.95 -80.48
N ASN A 592 -63.75 -57.77 -80.39
CA ASN A 592 -64.33 -56.65 -79.67
C ASN A 592 -64.05 -56.75 -78.15
N SER A 593 -64.14 -57.95 -77.59
CA SER A 593 -63.81 -58.21 -76.18
C SER A 593 -62.31 -58.04 -75.88
N ASP A 594 -61.44 -58.51 -76.78
CA ASP A 594 -60.00 -58.32 -76.68
C ASP A 594 -59.63 -56.83 -76.72
N ALA A 595 -60.23 -56.06 -77.63
CA ALA A 595 -60.08 -54.62 -77.70
C ALA A 595 -60.57 -53.90 -76.42
N ALA A 596 -61.66 -54.36 -75.79
CA ALA A 596 -62.11 -53.81 -74.52
C ALA A 596 -61.12 -54.11 -73.38
N THR A 597 -60.52 -55.30 -73.38
CA THR A 597 -59.50 -55.72 -72.42
C THR A 597 -58.22 -54.89 -72.56
N VAL A 598 -57.73 -54.71 -73.78
CA VAL A 598 -56.56 -53.87 -74.07
C VAL A 598 -56.80 -52.42 -73.64
N ASN A 599 -57.98 -51.86 -73.95
CA ASN A 599 -58.33 -50.51 -73.51
C ASN A 599 -58.39 -50.37 -71.98
N THR A 600 -58.80 -51.42 -71.26
CA THR A 600 -58.79 -51.43 -69.79
C THR A 600 -57.38 -51.44 -69.23
N LEU A 601 -56.47 -52.23 -69.81
CA LEU A 601 -55.05 -52.23 -69.44
C LEU A 601 -54.40 -50.86 -69.69
N LEU A 602 -54.74 -50.20 -70.81
CA LEU A 602 -54.23 -48.87 -71.12
C LEU A 602 -54.68 -47.81 -70.10
N LYS A 603 -55.92 -47.88 -69.60
CA LYS A 603 -56.36 -47.01 -68.49
C LYS A 603 -55.59 -47.26 -67.19
N GLN A 604 -55.21 -48.51 -66.91
CA GLN A 604 -54.38 -48.81 -65.75
C GLN A 604 -52.97 -48.22 -65.91
N PHE A 605 -52.40 -48.28 -67.12
CA PHE A 605 -51.13 -47.64 -67.42
C PHE A 605 -51.20 -46.10 -67.34
N GLU A 606 -52.30 -45.49 -67.77
CA GLU A 606 -52.54 -44.05 -67.60
C GLU A 606 -52.46 -43.66 -66.12
N SER A 607 -53.22 -44.36 -65.26
CA SER A 607 -53.20 -44.10 -63.82
C SER A 607 -51.82 -44.34 -63.20
N ALA A 608 -51.08 -45.38 -63.64
CA ALA A 608 -49.73 -45.63 -63.17
C ALA A 608 -48.75 -44.52 -63.59
N ALA A 609 -48.89 -43.99 -64.80
CA ALA A 609 -48.07 -42.87 -65.29
C ALA A 609 -48.35 -41.58 -64.49
N ASP A 610 -49.61 -41.28 -64.17
CA ASP A 610 -49.97 -40.15 -63.31
C ASP A 610 -49.35 -40.26 -61.91
N HIS A 611 -49.43 -41.45 -61.30
CA HIS A 611 -48.80 -41.71 -60.00
C HIS A 611 -47.27 -41.55 -60.05
N LEU A 612 -46.62 -42.01 -61.12
CA LEU A 612 -45.18 -41.80 -61.32
C LEU A 612 -44.83 -40.32 -61.46
N SER A 613 -45.61 -39.56 -62.23
CA SER A 613 -45.40 -38.11 -62.39
C SER A 613 -45.48 -37.37 -61.04
N MET A 614 -46.45 -37.71 -60.19
CA MET A 614 -46.56 -37.16 -58.83
C MET A 614 -45.35 -37.53 -57.94
N ALA A 615 -44.88 -38.77 -58.04
CA ALA A 615 -43.71 -39.23 -57.29
C ALA A 615 -42.43 -38.51 -57.74
N ILE A 616 -42.23 -38.35 -59.06
CA ILE A 616 -41.12 -37.60 -59.65
C ILE A 616 -41.11 -36.15 -59.16
N SER A 617 -42.26 -35.48 -59.15
CA SER A 617 -42.38 -34.11 -58.63
C SER A 617 -41.97 -34.03 -57.15
N SER A 618 -42.38 -35.00 -56.34
CA SER A 618 -42.04 -35.06 -54.92
C SER A 618 -40.54 -35.33 -54.69
N ILE A 619 -39.94 -36.23 -55.48
CA ILE A 619 -38.50 -36.50 -55.43
C ILE A 619 -37.72 -35.24 -55.87
N ASN A 620 -38.17 -34.53 -56.90
CA ASN A 620 -37.53 -33.30 -57.37
C ASN A 620 -37.49 -32.23 -56.26
N ILE A 621 -38.58 -32.05 -55.52
CA ILE A 621 -38.61 -31.14 -54.36
C ILE A 621 -37.59 -31.58 -53.29
N ALA A 622 -37.58 -32.87 -52.93
CA ALA A 622 -36.66 -33.38 -51.92
C ALA A 622 -35.18 -33.23 -52.34
N VAL A 623 -34.85 -33.48 -53.61
CA VAL A 623 -33.49 -33.30 -54.14
C VAL A 623 -33.05 -31.83 -54.11
N ASN A 624 -33.94 -30.89 -54.42
CA ASN A 624 -33.65 -29.45 -54.29
C ASN A 624 -33.41 -29.03 -52.83
N GLU A 625 -34.15 -29.60 -51.88
CA GLU A 625 -33.95 -29.35 -50.45
C GLU A 625 -32.61 -29.91 -49.96
N VAL A 626 -32.22 -31.10 -50.43
CA VAL A 626 -30.87 -31.65 -50.20
C VAL A 626 -29.80 -30.73 -50.77
N ALA A 627 -29.96 -30.24 -52.01
CA ALA A 627 -29.02 -29.31 -52.63
C ALA A 627 -28.83 -28.03 -51.79
N ALA A 628 -29.93 -27.45 -51.31
CA ALA A 628 -29.91 -26.28 -50.43
C ALA A 628 -29.16 -26.57 -49.12
N THR A 629 -29.44 -27.71 -48.50
CA THR A 629 -28.80 -28.15 -47.25
C THR A 629 -27.30 -28.37 -47.42
N VAL A 630 -26.88 -28.95 -48.56
CA VAL A 630 -25.45 -29.14 -48.88
C VAL A 630 -24.74 -27.79 -49.02
N ASN A 631 -25.37 -26.82 -49.69
CA ASN A 631 -24.79 -25.48 -49.85
C ASN A 631 -24.68 -24.73 -48.50
N GLU A 632 -25.71 -24.80 -47.66
CA GLU A 632 -25.64 -24.24 -46.30
C GLU A 632 -24.59 -24.95 -45.45
N GLY A 633 -24.50 -26.28 -45.55
CA GLY A 633 -23.48 -27.10 -44.89
C GLY A 633 -22.06 -26.69 -45.30
N ALA A 634 -21.81 -26.51 -46.60
CA ALA A 634 -20.53 -26.04 -47.12
C ALA A 634 -20.11 -24.67 -46.57
N ILE A 635 -21.05 -23.71 -46.49
CA ILE A 635 -20.81 -22.40 -45.87
C ILE A 635 -20.48 -22.55 -44.39
N GLY A 636 -21.22 -23.39 -43.66
CA GLY A 636 -20.97 -23.67 -42.23
C GLY A 636 -19.59 -24.28 -41.98
N ILE A 637 -19.17 -25.22 -42.82
CA ILE A 637 -17.84 -25.85 -42.78
C ILE A 637 -16.74 -24.82 -43.01
N GLN A 638 -16.92 -23.91 -43.98
CA GLN A 638 -15.96 -22.83 -44.23
C GLN A 638 -15.81 -21.89 -43.03
N ASP A 639 -16.91 -21.54 -42.35
CA ASP A 639 -16.88 -20.73 -41.14
C ASP A 639 -16.15 -21.45 -39.97
N ILE A 640 -16.37 -22.76 -39.82
CA ILE A 640 -15.63 -23.58 -38.86
C ILE A 640 -14.13 -23.57 -39.17
N ALA A 641 -13.74 -23.68 -40.44
CA ALA A 641 -12.34 -23.63 -40.84
C ALA A 641 -11.68 -22.29 -40.43
N VAL A 642 -12.34 -21.16 -40.72
CA VAL A 642 -11.85 -19.82 -40.38
C VAL A 642 -11.74 -19.65 -38.86
N LYS A 643 -12.76 -20.03 -38.10
CA LYS A 643 -12.74 -19.96 -36.63
C LYS A 643 -11.67 -20.84 -36.01
N THR A 644 -11.44 -22.02 -36.59
CA THR A 644 -10.38 -22.93 -36.13
C THR A 644 -9.00 -22.31 -36.36
N ALA A 645 -8.78 -21.64 -37.49
CA ALA A 645 -7.54 -20.92 -37.75
C ALA A 645 -7.33 -19.75 -36.76
N ASP A 646 -8.38 -18.97 -36.46
CA ASP A 646 -8.34 -17.88 -35.48
C ASP A 646 -8.03 -18.40 -34.05
N ILE A 647 -8.56 -19.57 -33.66
CA ILE A 647 -8.22 -20.23 -32.39
C ILE A 647 -6.73 -20.56 -32.32
N VAL A 648 -6.14 -21.09 -33.41
CA VAL A 648 -4.71 -21.40 -33.47
C VAL A 648 -3.85 -20.13 -33.34
N GLU A 649 -4.24 -19.04 -34.00
CA GLU A 649 -3.54 -17.76 -33.90
C GLU A 649 -3.59 -17.19 -32.47
N LYS A 650 -4.77 -17.17 -31.86
CA LYS A 650 -4.95 -16.65 -30.49
C LYS A 650 -4.23 -17.48 -29.44
N THR A 651 -4.23 -18.80 -29.58
CA THR A 651 -3.49 -19.68 -28.65
C THR A 651 -1.97 -19.47 -28.75
N PHE A 652 -1.43 -19.09 -29.92
CA PHE A 652 -0.03 -18.71 -30.05
C PHE A 652 0.31 -17.43 -29.25
N LEU A 653 -0.59 -16.44 -29.28
CA LEU A 653 -0.45 -15.23 -28.47
C LEU A 653 -0.54 -15.53 -26.97
N GLU A 654 -1.44 -16.41 -26.54
CA GLU A 654 -1.56 -16.82 -25.13
C GLU A 654 -0.28 -17.48 -24.60
N VAL A 655 0.35 -18.35 -25.37
CA VAL A 655 1.65 -18.95 -25.00
C VAL A 655 2.73 -17.87 -24.85
N THR A 656 2.78 -16.90 -25.76
CA THR A 656 3.74 -15.78 -25.67
C THR A 656 3.52 -14.97 -24.38
N MET A 657 2.26 -14.70 -24.02
CA MET A 657 1.93 -14.01 -22.76
C MET A 657 2.25 -14.87 -21.52
N ALA A 658 2.12 -16.20 -21.62
CA ALA A 658 2.52 -17.14 -20.56
C ALA A 658 4.05 -17.10 -20.32
N ASP A 659 4.84 -17.02 -21.39
CA ASP A 659 6.29 -16.84 -21.31
C ASP A 659 6.67 -15.51 -20.64
N GLU A 660 6.02 -14.40 -21.00
CA GLU A 660 6.23 -13.10 -20.36
C GLU A 660 5.87 -13.13 -18.87
N ASN A 661 4.79 -13.81 -18.50
CA ASN A 661 4.39 -14.01 -17.10
C ASN A 661 5.40 -14.88 -16.34
N THR A 662 5.92 -15.93 -16.97
CA THR A 662 6.97 -16.78 -16.42
C THR A 662 8.24 -15.96 -16.13
N GLN A 663 8.65 -15.12 -17.07
CA GLN A 663 9.79 -14.23 -16.90
C GLN A 663 9.55 -13.22 -15.77
N SER A 664 8.39 -12.58 -15.74
CA SER A 664 8.00 -11.63 -14.69
C SER A 664 7.97 -12.29 -13.30
N ALA A 665 7.47 -13.52 -13.20
CA ALA A 665 7.46 -14.29 -11.97
C ALA A 665 8.88 -14.66 -11.50
N LYS A 666 9.77 -15.05 -12.42
CA LYS A 666 11.20 -15.29 -12.11
C LYS A 666 11.91 -14.02 -11.65
N GLU A 667 11.62 -12.88 -12.26
CA GLU A 667 12.17 -11.58 -11.83
C GLU A 667 11.67 -11.21 -10.43
N LEU A 668 10.37 -11.40 -10.16
CA LEU A 668 9.81 -11.24 -8.81
C LEU A 668 10.48 -12.17 -7.80
N GLN A 669 10.69 -13.44 -8.14
CA GLN A 669 11.36 -14.40 -7.27
C GLN A 669 12.81 -13.96 -6.98
N GLY A 670 13.54 -13.52 -8.00
CA GLY A 670 14.89 -12.96 -7.83
C GLY A 670 14.95 -11.66 -7.02
N LEU A 671 13.89 -10.84 -7.04
CA LEU A 671 13.75 -9.68 -6.15
C LEU A 671 13.47 -10.11 -4.71
N VAL A 672 12.65 -11.15 -4.51
CA VAL A 672 12.32 -11.66 -3.18
C VAL A 672 13.50 -12.41 -2.55
N ASP A 673 14.33 -13.10 -3.33
CA ASP A 673 15.54 -13.77 -2.85
C ASP A 673 16.56 -12.81 -2.20
N LYS A 674 16.45 -11.50 -2.48
CA LYS A 674 17.25 -10.47 -1.79
C LYS A 674 16.82 -10.28 -0.33
N PHE A 675 15.59 -10.64 0.03
CA PHE A 675 15.10 -10.57 1.41
C PHE A 675 15.64 -11.75 2.21
N LYS A 676 16.36 -11.48 3.30
CA LYS A 676 16.74 -12.49 4.29
C LYS A 676 15.68 -12.50 5.38
N ILE A 677 14.78 -13.46 5.34
CA ILE A 677 13.55 -13.49 6.15
C ILE A 677 13.75 -14.19 7.49
#